data_AF-C0RM75-F1
#
_entry.id   AF-C0RM75-F1
#
_cell.length_a   1.000
_cell.length_b   1.000
_cell.length_c   1.000
_cell.angle_alpha   90.00
_cell.angle_beta   90.00
_cell.angle_gamma   90.00
#
_symmetry.space_group_name_H-M   'P 1'
#
loop_
_entity.id
_entity.type
_entity.pdbx_description
1 polymer ?
#
loop_
_entity_poly.entity_id
_entity_poly.type
_entity_poly.pdbx_seq_one_letter_code
_entity_poly.pdbx_strand_id
1 'polypeptide(L)'
;MTKNSSTVFTHARIATLEEKAANLGLIEEAALVVKDARIVYAGPENKLPDEYASFEKIDCGNRLITPGLIDCHTHLVHAGNRAHEFELRLQGATYEEVARAGGGIVSSVRNLRAASEDDLVRETLPRLDALIAEGVTTVEVKSGYGLDRDSEIKSLKAARRLGEERDVAIRTTFLGAHALPPEMNGDKAAYIDRVINDMLPAIAEQGLADAVDGFCEGIAFLPDEIARVFDAAKAHDIPVKLHADQLSNLHGAALAASYGALSADHLEYTDADGAAAMASAGTVAVLLPGAYYFIRETQKPPVEAFRAAGTKMALATDNNPGTSPLTSLLLTMNMGATLFRMTVEECIAGVTREAARALGILDQTGTLEIGKDADLAIWDIERPAELVYRIGFNPLWKRVFKGQIKPHVRMEPFMTIILKPGSVPLETLEKIYREGLPVRIDPAFHAGIEKAAARIAEIAAGDAPVYGINTGFGKLASIRIAAGDVATLQRNLILSHCCGVGEPLSENIVRLIMALKLVSLGRGASGVQLEVITLIEAMLEKGVIPMIPEKGSVGASGDLAPLAHMTAAMIGEGEAFYRGERLSGAKALGKAGLKPVVLAAKEGLALINGTQTSTALALAGLFRAHRAARTALITGALSTDAAMGSDAPFHEEIHQLRGHKGQIDAGRALRTLLEGSAIRRSHLEGDQRVQDPYCTAASRRLTVPVSIFCARPHAHWKSKPMP
;
A
#
# COMPACT_ATOMS: atom_id res chain seq x y z
N MET A 1 10.94 21.57 -1.82
CA MET A 1 11.22 22.39 -0.62
C MET A 1 10.13 22.12 0.39
N THR A 2 10.43 21.32 1.40
CA THR A 2 9.53 21.05 2.53
C THR A 2 9.25 22.36 3.27
N LYS A 3 7.98 22.69 3.51
CA LYS A 3 7.66 23.71 4.52
C LYS A 3 8.30 23.24 5.82
N ASN A 4 9.23 24.01 6.37
CA ASN A 4 9.78 23.78 7.70
C ASN A 4 8.62 23.84 8.71
N SER A 5 8.07 22.68 9.07
CA SER A 5 7.03 22.59 10.10
C SER A 5 7.71 22.65 11.46
N SER A 6 7.32 23.66 12.23
CA SER A 6 7.70 23.83 13.63
C SER A 6 6.46 23.52 14.46
N THR A 7 6.56 22.52 15.34
CA THR A 7 5.40 21.88 15.96
C THR A 7 5.72 21.51 17.40
N VAL A 8 4.76 21.71 18.30
CA VAL A 8 4.82 21.28 19.69
C VAL A 8 3.74 20.23 19.93
N PHE A 9 4.13 19.06 20.39
CA PHE A 9 3.23 18.05 20.92
C PHE A 9 3.07 18.28 22.42
N THR A 10 1.85 18.59 22.86
CA THR A 10 1.50 18.92 24.26
C THR A 10 0.59 17.86 24.86
N HIS A 11 0.44 17.84 26.19
CA HIS A 11 -0.34 16.84 26.93
C HIS A 11 0.02 15.41 26.48
N ALA A 12 1.31 15.12 26.38
CA ALA A 12 1.81 13.83 25.92
C ALA A 12 2.47 13.06 27.06
N ARG A 13 2.55 11.76 26.88
CA ARG A 13 3.52 10.92 27.59
C ARG A 13 4.64 10.58 26.63
N ILE A 14 5.89 10.61 27.05
CA ILE A 14 7.04 10.35 26.17
C ILE A 14 7.84 9.20 26.74
N ALA A 15 8.12 8.18 25.93
CA ALA A 15 9.18 7.22 26.22
C ALA A 15 10.39 7.58 25.36
N THR A 16 11.45 8.12 25.97
CA THR A 16 12.60 8.64 25.21
C THR A 16 13.50 7.55 24.64
N LEU A 17 13.49 6.37 25.26
CA LEU A 17 14.35 5.23 24.93
C LEU A 17 15.86 5.52 25.07
N GLU A 18 16.23 6.60 25.76
CA GLU A 18 17.62 6.93 26.05
C GLU A 18 18.32 5.78 26.79
N GLU A 19 19.56 5.46 26.39
CA GLU A 19 20.26 4.25 26.85
C GLU A 19 20.47 4.19 28.37
N LYS A 20 20.61 5.35 29.02
CA LYS A 20 20.85 5.44 30.47
C LYS A 20 19.58 5.67 31.29
N ALA A 21 18.42 5.82 30.63
CA ALA A 21 17.17 6.09 31.32
C ALA A 21 16.54 4.81 31.86
N ALA A 22 16.01 4.86 33.07
CA ALA A 22 15.23 3.75 33.63
C ALA A 22 13.83 3.69 33.00
N ASN A 23 13.24 2.50 32.93
CA ASN A 23 11.84 2.29 32.52
C ASN A 23 11.49 2.95 31.17
N LEU A 24 12.26 2.66 30.11
CA LEU A 24 12.09 3.26 28.76
C LEU A 24 12.28 4.80 28.69
N GLY A 25 12.71 5.45 29.77
CA GLY A 25 12.77 6.92 29.83
C GLY A 25 11.40 7.58 29.77
N LEU A 26 10.42 7.01 30.49
CA LEU A 26 9.04 7.50 30.49
C LEU A 26 8.89 8.85 31.23
N ILE A 27 8.18 9.80 30.61
CA ILE A 27 7.82 11.11 31.15
C ILE A 27 6.29 11.27 30.98
N GLU A 28 5.54 11.37 32.10
CA GLU A 28 4.06 11.32 32.10
C GLU A 28 3.38 12.66 31.73
N GLU A 29 3.98 13.79 32.09
CA GLU A 29 3.45 15.13 31.78
C GLU A 29 4.46 15.85 30.90
N ALA A 30 4.46 15.51 29.61
CA ALA A 30 5.55 15.83 28.71
C ALA A 30 5.11 16.62 27.47
N ALA A 31 6.08 17.36 26.93
CA ALA A 31 5.98 18.01 25.63
C ALA A 31 7.18 17.64 24.75
N LEU A 32 6.95 17.57 23.45
CA LEU A 32 7.99 17.35 22.44
C LEU A 32 7.92 18.47 21.40
N VAL A 33 9.05 19.10 21.11
CA VAL A 33 9.14 20.16 20.10
C VAL A 33 9.95 19.67 18.91
N VAL A 34 9.37 19.84 17.74
CA VAL A 34 10.00 19.61 16.45
C VAL A 34 10.24 20.93 15.75
N LYS A 35 11.45 21.12 15.24
CA LYS A 35 11.83 22.25 14.39
C LYS A 35 12.73 21.74 13.28
N ASP A 36 12.41 22.10 12.04
CA ASP A 36 13.21 21.75 10.86
C ASP A 36 13.50 20.23 10.76
N ALA A 37 12.45 19.42 10.98
CA ALA A 37 12.50 17.95 11.02
C ALA A 37 13.34 17.32 12.15
N ARG A 38 13.82 18.12 13.11
CA ARG A 38 14.62 17.67 14.26
C ARG A 38 13.89 17.87 15.57
N ILE A 39 14.19 17.01 16.54
CA ILE A 39 13.75 17.18 17.93
C ILE A 39 14.60 18.29 18.56
N VAL A 40 13.95 19.34 19.05
CA VAL A 40 14.63 20.44 19.78
C VAL A 40 14.29 20.49 21.26
N TYR A 41 13.26 19.73 21.68
CA TYR A 41 12.91 19.53 23.08
C TYR A 41 12.13 18.22 23.23
N ALA A 42 12.44 17.44 24.27
CA ALA A 42 11.64 16.30 24.71
C ALA A 42 11.78 16.20 26.23
N GLY A 43 10.73 16.56 26.97
CA GLY A 43 10.84 16.70 28.42
C GLY A 43 9.54 17.13 29.11
N PRO A 44 9.59 17.42 30.41
CA PRO A 44 8.42 17.83 31.19
C PRO A 44 7.72 19.05 30.58
N GLU A 45 6.41 19.00 30.42
CA GLU A 45 5.65 20.08 29.77
C GLU A 45 5.72 21.39 30.56
N ASN A 46 5.78 21.32 31.90
CA ASN A 46 5.95 22.49 32.76
C ASN A 46 7.32 23.19 32.66
N LYS A 47 8.27 22.59 31.94
CA LYS A 47 9.59 23.16 31.63
C LYS A 47 9.74 23.54 30.15
N LEU A 48 8.66 23.46 29.36
CA LEU A 48 8.67 23.83 27.96
C LEU A 48 9.11 25.30 27.80
N PRO A 49 10.19 25.60 27.05
CA PRO A 49 10.65 26.97 26.87
C PRO A 49 9.64 27.88 26.16
N ASP A 50 9.48 29.11 26.64
CA ASP A 50 8.55 30.11 26.08
C ASP A 50 8.85 30.46 24.62
N GLU A 51 10.10 30.27 24.16
CA GLU A 51 10.49 30.50 22.76
C GLU A 51 9.74 29.62 21.76
N TYR A 52 9.15 28.49 22.20
CA TYR A 52 8.36 27.60 21.35
C TYR A 52 6.86 27.88 21.43
N ALA A 53 6.42 28.87 22.22
CA ALA A 53 5.00 29.14 22.43
C ALA A 53 4.23 29.50 21.15
N SER A 54 4.92 30.03 20.13
CA SER A 54 4.34 30.42 18.84
C SER A 54 4.24 29.30 17.81
N PHE A 55 4.79 28.12 18.08
CA PHE A 55 4.73 26.98 17.16
C PHE A 55 3.32 26.35 17.16
N GLU A 56 3.00 25.62 16.08
CA GLU A 56 1.73 24.90 15.99
C GLU A 56 1.65 23.86 17.11
N LYS A 57 0.56 23.88 17.90
CA LYS A 57 0.36 22.93 19.00
C LYS A 57 -0.53 21.77 18.56
N ILE A 58 -0.09 20.56 18.87
CA ILE A 58 -0.85 19.33 18.73
C ILE A 58 -1.09 18.77 20.12
N ASP A 59 -2.34 18.79 20.53
CA ASP A 59 -2.76 18.11 21.76
C ASP A 59 -2.77 16.60 21.53
N CYS A 60 -1.91 15.87 22.27
CA CYS A 60 -1.84 14.42 22.20
C CYS A 60 -2.91 13.73 23.04
N GLY A 61 -3.62 14.44 23.92
CA GLY A 61 -4.67 13.88 24.77
C GLY A 61 -4.18 12.76 25.68
N ASN A 62 -3.02 12.96 26.30
CA ASN A 62 -2.31 12.01 27.17
C ASN A 62 -1.83 10.71 26.47
N ARG A 63 -1.70 10.73 25.14
CA ARG A 63 -1.17 9.60 24.37
C ARG A 63 0.34 9.45 24.53
N LEU A 64 0.82 8.22 24.37
CA LEU A 64 2.26 7.90 24.43
C LEU A 64 2.92 8.24 23.10
N ILE A 65 4.06 8.93 23.14
CA ILE A 65 4.98 9.15 22.03
C ILE A 65 6.22 8.28 22.26
N THR A 66 6.60 7.53 21.24
CA THR A 66 7.89 6.81 21.15
C THR A 66 8.65 7.29 19.91
N PRO A 67 9.94 6.94 19.76
CA PRO A 67 10.56 6.93 18.44
C PRO A 67 9.69 6.13 17.47
N GLY A 68 9.69 6.53 16.20
CA GLY A 68 9.13 5.72 15.13
C GLY A 68 9.77 4.33 15.14
N LEU A 69 8.99 3.30 14.85
CA LEU A 69 9.52 1.94 14.88
C LEU A 69 10.49 1.70 13.71
N ILE A 70 11.42 0.78 13.91
CA ILE A 70 12.47 0.44 12.94
C ILE A 70 12.46 -1.08 12.74
N ASP A 71 12.24 -1.51 11.51
CA ASP A 71 12.40 -2.91 11.13
C ASP A 71 13.80 -3.10 10.53
N CYS A 72 14.74 -3.64 11.31
CA CYS A 72 16.16 -3.67 10.98
C CYS A 72 16.62 -4.90 10.20
N HIS A 73 15.69 -5.77 9.79
CA HIS A 73 15.98 -6.97 9.01
C HIS A 73 14.76 -7.42 8.19
N THR A 74 14.79 -7.22 6.87
CA THR A 74 13.76 -7.74 5.95
C THR A 74 14.33 -8.16 4.60
N HIS A 75 13.63 -9.07 3.92
CA HIS A 75 13.77 -9.40 2.51
C HIS A 75 12.53 -8.92 1.73
N LEU A 76 12.09 -7.69 2.01
CA LEU A 76 10.79 -7.15 1.61
C LEU A 76 10.58 -7.11 0.09
N VAL A 77 11.66 -6.95 -0.69
CA VAL A 77 11.63 -6.94 -2.16
C VAL A 77 11.74 -8.37 -2.70
N HIS A 78 10.59 -8.92 -3.08
CA HIS A 78 10.48 -10.19 -3.77
C HIS A 78 9.24 -10.22 -4.69
N ALA A 79 9.28 -11.05 -5.73
CA ALA A 79 8.16 -11.26 -6.64
C ALA A 79 7.38 -12.55 -6.31
N GLY A 80 6.05 -12.47 -6.38
CA GLY A 80 5.16 -13.57 -6.05
C GLY A 80 5.20 -13.96 -4.56
N ASN A 81 4.68 -15.14 -4.24
CA ASN A 81 4.64 -15.71 -2.89
C ASN A 81 4.87 -17.23 -2.92
N ARG A 82 5.09 -17.83 -1.74
CA ARG A 82 5.27 -19.28 -1.58
C ARG A 82 4.10 -19.95 -0.86
N ALA A 83 2.89 -19.40 -0.99
CA ALA A 83 1.70 -19.95 -0.34
C ALA A 83 1.34 -21.36 -0.86
N HIS A 84 1.56 -21.62 -2.15
CA HIS A 84 1.33 -22.95 -2.72
C HIS A 84 2.29 -24.00 -2.15
N GLU A 85 3.56 -23.64 -1.95
CA GLU A 85 4.51 -24.53 -1.27
C GLU A 85 4.09 -24.82 0.17
N PHE A 86 3.64 -23.80 0.90
CA PHE A 86 3.11 -23.97 2.25
C PHE A 86 1.92 -24.93 2.28
N GLU A 87 0.98 -24.81 1.33
CA GLU A 87 -0.14 -25.73 1.16
C GLU A 87 0.32 -27.17 0.91
N LEU A 88 1.26 -27.40 -0.02
CA LEU A 88 1.79 -28.74 -0.31
C LEU A 88 2.47 -29.37 0.90
N ARG A 89 3.28 -28.60 1.65
CA ARG A 89 3.92 -29.09 2.89
C ARG A 89 2.87 -29.53 3.93
N LEU A 90 1.79 -28.78 4.08
CA LEU A 90 0.69 -29.15 4.98
C LEU A 90 -0.08 -30.40 4.53
N GLN A 91 -0.09 -30.69 3.23
CA GLN A 91 -0.66 -31.91 2.66
C GLN A 91 0.27 -33.13 2.79
N GLY A 92 1.46 -32.96 3.36
CA GLY A 92 2.42 -34.04 3.60
C GLY A 92 3.43 -34.26 2.47
N ALA A 93 3.57 -33.32 1.52
CA ALA A 93 4.58 -33.40 0.48
C ALA A 93 5.99 -33.39 1.10
N THR A 94 6.85 -34.28 0.60
CA THR A 94 8.27 -34.33 0.97
C THR A 94 9.03 -33.12 0.41
N TYR A 95 10.20 -32.82 0.99
CA TYR A 95 11.06 -31.75 0.49
C TYR A 95 11.43 -31.95 -0.99
N GLU A 96 11.69 -33.19 -1.42
CA GLU A 96 11.99 -33.52 -2.81
C GLU A 96 10.81 -33.23 -3.75
N GLU A 97 9.58 -33.54 -3.34
CA GLU A 97 8.38 -33.25 -4.13
C GLU A 97 8.14 -31.74 -4.26
N VAL A 98 8.34 -30.99 -3.17
CA VAL A 98 8.29 -29.52 -3.17
C VAL A 98 9.37 -28.93 -4.08
N ALA A 99 10.60 -29.46 -4.03
CA ALA A 99 11.69 -29.01 -4.89
C ALA A 99 11.42 -29.33 -6.37
N ARG A 100 10.89 -30.53 -6.69
CA ARG A 100 10.49 -30.93 -8.05
C ARG A 100 9.33 -30.08 -8.59
N ALA A 101 8.42 -29.64 -7.73
CA ALA A 101 7.37 -28.67 -8.07
C ALA A 101 7.92 -27.25 -8.27
N GLY A 102 9.23 -27.04 -8.13
CA GLY A 102 9.89 -25.76 -8.30
C GLY A 102 9.67 -24.80 -7.13
N GLY A 103 9.53 -25.34 -5.90
CA GLY A 103 9.50 -24.59 -4.64
C GLY A 103 10.89 -24.26 -4.09
N GLY A 104 10.97 -23.78 -2.84
CA GLY A 104 12.24 -23.39 -2.23
C GLY A 104 12.70 -21.98 -2.60
N ILE A 105 13.89 -21.59 -2.17
CA ILE A 105 14.50 -20.29 -2.50
C ILE A 105 14.66 -20.10 -4.03
N VAL A 106 14.90 -21.19 -4.76
CA VAL A 106 15.01 -21.20 -6.23
C VAL A 106 13.74 -20.64 -6.90
N SER A 107 12.57 -20.87 -6.31
CA SER A 107 11.30 -20.31 -6.79
C SER A 107 11.28 -18.78 -6.71
N SER A 108 11.72 -18.23 -5.57
CA SER A 108 11.84 -16.79 -5.35
C SER A 108 12.89 -16.16 -6.26
N VAL A 109 14.01 -16.86 -6.47
CA VAL A 109 15.06 -16.41 -7.39
C VAL A 109 14.55 -16.31 -8.82
N ARG A 110 13.87 -17.35 -9.31
CA ARG A 110 13.26 -17.34 -10.64
C ARG A 110 12.26 -16.19 -10.80
N ASN A 111 11.38 -15.99 -9.82
CA ASN A 111 10.37 -14.94 -9.88
C ASN A 111 11.01 -13.55 -9.85
N LEU A 112 12.00 -13.31 -8.98
CA LEU A 112 12.67 -12.01 -8.91
C LEU A 112 13.46 -11.70 -10.19
N ARG A 113 14.16 -12.69 -10.75
CA ARG A 113 14.87 -12.54 -12.04
C ARG A 113 13.90 -12.15 -13.16
N ALA A 114 12.73 -12.79 -13.22
CA ALA A 114 11.71 -12.53 -14.25
C ALA A 114 10.97 -11.18 -14.10
N ALA A 115 10.81 -10.69 -12.88
CA ALA A 115 10.07 -9.44 -12.61
C ALA A 115 10.85 -8.20 -13.08
N SER A 116 10.15 -7.17 -13.57
CA SER A 116 10.75 -5.84 -13.77
C SER A 116 10.93 -5.10 -12.45
N GLU A 117 11.73 -4.03 -12.43
CA GLU A 117 11.83 -3.16 -11.25
C GLU A 117 10.47 -2.58 -10.84
N ASP A 118 9.64 -2.17 -11.81
CA ASP A 118 8.27 -1.68 -11.58
C ASP A 118 7.38 -2.75 -10.94
N ASP A 119 7.50 -4.01 -11.37
CA ASP A 119 6.75 -5.12 -10.77
C ASP A 119 7.18 -5.35 -9.32
N LEU A 120 8.49 -5.34 -9.07
CA LEU A 120 9.04 -5.50 -7.72
C LEU A 120 8.57 -4.39 -6.78
N VAL A 121 8.60 -3.13 -7.21
CA VAL A 121 8.08 -2.01 -6.43
C VAL A 121 6.58 -2.19 -6.18
N ARG A 122 5.78 -2.42 -7.22
CA ARG A 122 4.33 -2.59 -7.12
C ARG A 122 3.92 -3.70 -6.16
N GLU A 123 4.58 -4.86 -6.22
CA GLU A 123 4.29 -5.99 -5.34
C GLU A 123 4.79 -5.79 -3.91
N THR A 124 5.79 -4.93 -3.72
CA THR A 124 6.36 -4.64 -2.40
C THR A 124 5.59 -3.59 -1.62
N LEU A 125 5.00 -2.61 -2.29
CA LEU A 125 4.28 -1.50 -1.64
C LEU A 125 3.21 -1.96 -0.63
N PRO A 126 2.36 -2.96 -0.88
CA PRO A 126 1.39 -3.43 0.12
C PRO A 126 2.03 -3.97 1.40
N ARG A 127 3.19 -4.64 1.30
CA ARG A 127 3.93 -5.17 2.46
C ARG A 127 4.53 -4.01 3.27
N LEU A 128 5.13 -3.05 2.58
CA LEU A 128 5.68 -1.84 3.19
C LEU A 128 4.60 -0.99 3.86
N ASP A 129 3.45 -0.83 3.21
CA ASP A 129 2.31 -0.05 3.73
C ASP A 129 1.76 -0.66 5.03
N ALA A 130 1.79 -1.99 5.18
CA ALA A 130 1.43 -2.65 6.44
C ALA A 130 2.39 -2.29 7.58
N LEU A 131 3.72 -2.28 7.33
CA LEU A 131 4.71 -1.86 8.32
C LEU A 131 4.55 -0.36 8.67
N ILE A 132 4.36 0.50 7.67
CA ILE A 132 4.14 1.94 7.86
C ILE A 132 2.88 2.19 8.70
N ALA A 133 1.82 1.43 8.48
CA ALA A 133 0.58 1.52 9.25
C ALA A 133 0.79 1.22 10.75
N GLU A 134 1.79 0.41 11.10
CA GLU A 134 2.17 0.11 12.49
C GLU A 134 3.18 1.10 13.08
N GLY A 135 3.42 2.23 12.42
CA GLY A 135 4.28 3.30 12.96
C GLY A 135 5.75 3.13 12.61
N VAL A 136 6.07 2.23 11.68
CA VAL A 136 7.43 2.08 11.15
C VAL A 136 7.83 3.32 10.35
N THR A 137 9.04 3.81 10.63
CA THR A 137 9.63 4.99 9.99
C THR A 137 10.92 4.67 9.25
N THR A 138 11.57 3.56 9.60
CA THR A 138 12.77 3.07 8.92
C THR A 138 12.67 1.56 8.69
N VAL A 139 13.03 1.10 7.51
CA VAL A 139 13.07 -0.33 7.14
C VAL A 139 14.40 -0.64 6.47
N GLU A 140 15.06 -1.71 6.92
CA GLU A 140 16.14 -2.32 6.17
C GLU A 140 15.57 -3.31 5.14
N VAL A 141 16.04 -3.24 3.90
CA VAL A 141 15.65 -4.12 2.81
C VAL A 141 16.89 -4.76 2.20
N LYS A 142 16.97 -6.09 2.31
CA LYS A 142 18.05 -6.90 1.74
C LYS A 142 17.75 -7.32 0.30
N SER A 143 18.80 -7.49 -0.48
CA SER A 143 18.75 -8.19 -1.77
C SER A 143 18.83 -9.72 -1.56
N GLY A 144 19.45 -10.49 -2.46
CA GLY A 144 19.72 -11.92 -2.24
C GLY A 144 18.73 -12.90 -2.85
N TYR A 145 17.71 -12.43 -3.58
CA TYR A 145 16.91 -13.28 -4.48
C TYR A 145 17.29 -13.09 -5.95
N GLY A 146 18.33 -12.31 -6.27
CA GLY A 146 18.85 -12.18 -7.63
C GLY A 146 19.90 -13.23 -7.93
N LEU A 147 20.87 -13.39 -7.02
CA LEU A 147 22.03 -14.29 -7.13
C LEU A 147 22.87 -14.10 -8.41
N ASP A 148 22.66 -13.00 -9.13
CA ASP A 148 23.44 -12.52 -10.25
C ASP A 148 23.52 -10.99 -10.19
N ARG A 149 24.54 -10.42 -10.85
CA ARG A 149 24.84 -8.98 -10.77
C ARG A 149 23.63 -8.10 -11.10
N ASP A 150 22.98 -8.35 -12.24
CA ASP A 150 21.92 -7.46 -12.74
C ASP A 150 20.67 -7.53 -11.86
N SER A 151 20.32 -8.72 -11.38
CA SER A 151 19.14 -8.92 -10.54
C SER A 151 19.34 -8.41 -9.12
N GLU A 152 20.55 -8.53 -8.57
CA GLU A 152 20.91 -7.93 -7.27
C GLU A 152 20.86 -6.39 -7.33
N ILE A 153 21.44 -5.79 -8.38
CA ILE A 153 21.35 -4.35 -8.66
C ILE A 153 19.89 -3.91 -8.80
N LYS A 154 19.08 -4.65 -9.58
CA LYS A 154 17.64 -4.37 -9.77
C LYS A 154 16.88 -4.42 -8.44
N SER A 155 17.17 -5.38 -7.57
CA SER A 155 16.54 -5.50 -6.25
C SER A 155 16.87 -4.29 -5.36
N LEU A 156 18.14 -3.89 -5.30
CA LEU A 156 18.58 -2.73 -4.52
C LEU A 156 18.00 -1.41 -5.06
N LYS A 157 17.90 -1.25 -6.39
CA LYS A 157 17.22 -0.09 -7.01
C LYS A 157 15.73 -0.05 -6.66
N ALA A 158 15.03 -1.19 -6.77
CA ALA A 158 13.65 -1.30 -6.35
C ALA A 158 13.49 -0.90 -4.87
N ALA A 159 14.38 -1.39 -3.99
CA ALA A 159 14.37 -1.03 -2.57
C ALA A 159 14.54 0.48 -2.34
N ARG A 160 15.52 1.14 -2.98
CA ARG A 160 15.72 2.60 -2.85
C ARG A 160 14.49 3.38 -3.31
N ARG A 161 13.88 2.97 -4.42
CA ARG A 161 12.66 3.61 -4.95
C ARG A 161 11.47 3.53 -3.99
N LEU A 162 11.40 2.53 -3.11
CA LEU A 162 10.34 2.47 -2.08
C LEU A 162 10.34 3.73 -1.18
N GLY A 163 11.51 4.28 -0.86
CA GLY A 163 11.64 5.51 -0.07
C GLY A 163 11.28 6.78 -0.85
N GLU A 164 11.20 6.71 -2.18
CA GLU A 164 10.70 7.79 -3.03
C GLU A 164 9.16 7.72 -3.15
N GLU A 165 8.61 6.51 -3.15
CA GLU A 165 7.18 6.22 -3.29
C GLU A 165 6.40 6.33 -1.96
N ARG A 166 7.09 6.25 -0.82
CA ARG A 166 6.52 6.32 0.52
C ARG A 166 7.38 7.14 1.47
N ASP A 167 6.72 7.81 2.41
CA ASP A 167 7.36 8.56 3.50
C ASP A 167 8.00 7.62 4.54
N VAL A 168 9.08 6.94 4.19
CA VAL A 168 9.81 6.00 5.04
C VAL A 168 11.29 6.01 4.67
N ALA A 169 12.18 5.86 5.65
CA ALA A 169 13.60 5.70 5.38
C ALA A 169 13.88 4.24 4.99
N ILE A 170 14.57 4.03 3.86
CA ILE A 170 15.02 2.70 3.43
C ILE A 170 16.52 2.60 3.58
N ARG A 171 16.97 1.58 4.32
CA ARG A 171 18.36 1.12 4.34
C ARG A 171 18.49 -0.11 3.46
N THR A 172 19.48 -0.15 2.59
CA THR A 172 19.66 -1.29 1.68
C THR A 172 20.87 -2.12 2.06
N THR A 173 20.72 -3.43 2.01
CA THR A 173 21.80 -4.36 2.36
C THR A 173 22.02 -5.34 1.21
N PHE A 174 23.25 -5.41 0.72
CA PHE A 174 23.61 -6.36 -0.33
C PHE A 174 23.82 -7.76 0.28
N LEU A 175 22.99 -8.71 -0.13
CA LEU A 175 23.02 -10.10 0.32
C LEU A 175 23.32 -11.04 -0.87
N GLY A 176 24.42 -10.80 -1.59
CA GLY A 176 24.81 -11.66 -2.71
C GLY A 176 25.14 -13.09 -2.28
N ALA A 177 25.67 -13.27 -1.07
CA ALA A 177 25.96 -14.57 -0.48
C ALA A 177 24.75 -15.14 0.31
N HIS A 178 23.55 -15.09 -0.29
CA HIS A 178 22.34 -15.67 0.34
C HIS A 178 22.25 -17.19 0.14
N ALA A 179 22.49 -17.65 -1.09
CA ALA A 179 22.43 -19.06 -1.45
C ALA A 179 23.26 -19.31 -2.71
N LEU A 180 23.62 -20.56 -2.96
CA LEU A 180 24.30 -20.94 -4.20
C LEU A 180 23.26 -21.05 -5.34
N PRO A 181 23.38 -20.27 -6.43
CA PRO A 181 22.44 -20.38 -7.53
C PRO A 181 22.63 -21.70 -8.30
N PRO A 182 21.55 -22.29 -8.85
CA PRO A 182 21.59 -23.62 -9.48
C PRO A 182 22.64 -23.77 -10.58
N GLU A 183 22.87 -22.72 -11.37
CA GLU A 183 23.86 -22.70 -12.45
C GLU A 183 25.32 -22.90 -12.01
N MET A 184 25.62 -22.76 -10.72
CA MET A 184 26.98 -22.98 -10.17
C MET A 184 27.28 -24.45 -9.88
N ASN A 185 26.30 -25.36 -9.96
CA ASN A 185 26.48 -26.81 -9.82
C ASN A 185 27.33 -27.26 -8.61
N GLY A 186 27.24 -26.56 -7.47
CA GLY A 186 27.99 -26.87 -6.26
C GLY A 186 29.31 -26.11 -6.08
N ASP A 187 29.76 -25.34 -7.08
CA ASP A 187 31.01 -24.57 -7.01
C ASP A 187 30.83 -23.25 -6.22
N LYS A 188 30.83 -23.37 -4.89
CA LYS A 188 30.73 -22.23 -3.97
C LYS A 188 31.91 -21.27 -4.11
N ALA A 189 33.12 -21.78 -4.34
CA ALA A 189 34.33 -20.96 -4.42
C ALA A 189 34.26 -19.99 -5.61
N ALA A 190 33.91 -20.50 -6.81
CA ALA A 190 33.73 -19.66 -7.98
C ALA A 190 32.55 -18.68 -7.83
N TYR A 191 31.50 -19.06 -7.09
CA TYR A 191 30.39 -18.15 -6.82
C TYR A 191 30.80 -16.99 -5.91
N ILE A 192 31.50 -17.28 -4.81
CA ILE A 192 32.07 -16.26 -3.92
C ILE A 192 33.02 -15.35 -4.70
N ASP A 193 33.85 -15.89 -5.60
CA ASP A 193 34.69 -15.09 -6.48
C ASP A 193 33.88 -14.10 -7.34
N ARG A 194 32.70 -14.48 -7.82
CA ARG A 194 31.80 -13.58 -8.55
C ARG A 194 31.18 -12.53 -7.64
N VAL A 195 30.78 -12.91 -6.42
CA VAL A 195 30.24 -11.96 -5.43
C VAL A 195 31.28 -10.88 -5.13
N ILE A 196 32.53 -11.24 -4.87
CA ILE A 196 33.59 -10.30 -4.47
C ILE A 196 34.21 -9.52 -5.64
N ASN A 197 34.35 -10.12 -6.82
CA ASN A 197 35.09 -9.50 -7.94
C ASN A 197 34.19 -8.84 -9.00
N ASP A 198 32.88 -9.15 -9.05
CA ASP A 198 31.95 -8.61 -10.05
C ASP A 198 30.75 -7.89 -9.40
N MET A 199 30.04 -8.54 -8.49
CA MET A 199 28.79 -7.98 -7.93
C MET A 199 29.05 -6.84 -6.96
N LEU A 200 29.84 -7.08 -5.91
CA LEU A 200 30.11 -6.10 -4.85
C LEU A 200 30.76 -4.82 -5.40
N PRO A 201 31.79 -4.86 -6.27
CA PRO A 201 32.37 -3.65 -6.84
C PRO A 201 31.34 -2.83 -7.65
N ALA A 202 30.48 -3.48 -8.44
CA ALA A 202 29.44 -2.81 -9.22
C ALA A 202 28.35 -2.16 -8.36
N ILE A 203 28.07 -2.74 -7.18
CA ILE A 203 27.12 -2.20 -6.20
C ILE A 203 27.73 -1.02 -5.45
N ALA A 204 29.00 -1.14 -5.06
CA ALA A 204 29.76 -0.08 -4.39
C ALA A 204 29.92 1.15 -5.31
N GLU A 205 30.29 0.95 -6.58
CA GLU A 205 30.43 2.03 -7.58
C GLU A 205 29.14 2.84 -7.76
N GLN A 206 27.97 2.18 -7.66
CA GLN A 206 26.67 2.82 -7.77
C GLN A 206 26.11 3.32 -6.43
N GLY A 207 26.77 3.07 -5.29
CA GLY A 207 26.29 3.44 -3.96
C GLY A 207 24.96 2.78 -3.56
N LEU A 208 24.70 1.56 -4.04
CA LEU A 208 23.39 0.92 -3.92
C LEU A 208 23.15 0.20 -2.58
N ALA A 209 24.20 -0.06 -1.79
CA ALA A 209 24.11 -0.77 -0.51
C ALA A 209 24.72 0.06 0.63
N ASP A 210 23.99 0.13 1.75
CA ASP A 210 24.44 0.70 3.02
C ASP A 210 25.23 -0.32 3.87
N ALA A 211 25.02 -1.62 3.65
CA ALA A 211 25.73 -2.72 4.31
C ALA A 211 25.88 -3.94 3.38
N VAL A 212 26.79 -4.85 3.72
CA VAL A 212 26.94 -6.18 3.10
C VAL A 212 26.55 -7.26 4.10
N ASP A 213 25.86 -8.29 3.64
CA ASP A 213 25.38 -9.41 4.45
C ASP A 213 25.69 -10.75 3.77
N GLY A 214 25.57 -11.83 4.53
CA GLY A 214 25.79 -13.20 4.07
C GLY A 214 24.99 -14.21 4.89
N PHE A 215 24.73 -15.38 4.31
CA PHE A 215 24.14 -16.50 5.04
C PHE A 215 25.21 -17.52 5.43
N CYS A 216 25.69 -17.41 6.68
CA CYS A 216 26.68 -18.31 7.25
C CYS A 216 25.99 -19.55 7.85
N GLU A 217 25.84 -20.58 7.04
CA GLU A 217 25.19 -21.82 7.42
C GLU A 217 25.67 -22.98 6.53
N GLY A 218 25.64 -24.22 7.03
CA GLY A 218 26.11 -25.39 6.29
C GLY A 218 25.39 -25.60 4.96
N ILE A 219 24.12 -25.19 4.88
CA ILE A 219 23.29 -25.24 3.66
C ILE A 219 23.57 -24.09 2.68
N ALA A 220 24.32 -23.06 3.09
CA ALA A 220 24.64 -21.87 2.32
C ALA A 220 26.17 -21.70 2.21
N PHE A 221 26.80 -20.87 3.02
CA PHE A 221 28.25 -20.63 3.00
C PHE A 221 28.89 -20.85 4.38
N LEU A 222 30.13 -21.33 4.38
CA LEU A 222 30.92 -21.57 5.59
C LEU A 222 31.62 -20.28 6.08
N PRO A 223 32.07 -20.23 7.34
CA PRO A 223 32.74 -19.06 7.92
C PRO A 223 33.90 -18.51 7.06
N ASP A 224 34.78 -19.37 6.55
CA ASP A 224 35.92 -18.97 5.72
C ASP A 224 35.48 -18.38 4.36
N GLU A 225 34.33 -18.79 3.83
CA GLU A 225 33.76 -18.25 2.59
C GLU A 225 33.17 -16.87 2.82
N ILE A 226 32.46 -16.69 3.93
CA ILE A 226 31.88 -15.41 4.36
C ILE A 226 32.96 -14.40 4.73
N ALA A 227 34.04 -14.82 5.40
CA ALA A 227 35.18 -13.97 5.74
C ALA A 227 35.75 -13.26 4.50
N ARG A 228 35.83 -13.97 3.36
CA ARG A 228 36.29 -13.39 2.08
C ARG A 228 35.35 -12.30 1.56
N VAL A 229 34.03 -12.47 1.75
CA VAL A 229 33.04 -11.44 1.39
C VAL A 229 33.18 -10.22 2.29
N PHE A 230 33.43 -10.42 3.59
CA PHE A 230 33.63 -9.33 4.54
C PHE A 230 34.94 -8.57 4.31
N ASP A 231 36.02 -9.26 3.97
CA ASP A 231 37.28 -8.64 3.56
C ASP A 231 37.06 -7.72 2.34
N ALA A 232 36.29 -8.18 1.36
CA ALA A 232 35.95 -7.39 0.18
C ALA A 232 35.04 -6.19 0.53
N ALA A 233 34.04 -6.37 1.39
CA ALA A 233 33.17 -5.27 1.85
C ALA A 233 33.97 -4.19 2.58
N LYS A 234 34.91 -4.60 3.45
CA LYS A 234 35.83 -3.70 4.15
C LYS A 234 36.75 -2.94 3.21
N ALA A 235 37.21 -3.57 2.12
CA ALA A 235 37.99 -2.89 1.10
C ALA A 235 37.21 -1.79 0.35
N HIS A 236 35.87 -1.82 0.42
CA HIS A 236 34.98 -0.79 -0.11
C HIS A 236 34.41 0.15 0.97
N ASP A 237 34.89 0.08 2.22
CA ASP A 237 34.38 0.83 3.36
C ASP A 237 32.87 0.66 3.63
N ILE A 238 32.32 -0.51 3.28
CA ILE A 238 30.92 -0.85 3.53
C ILE A 238 30.83 -1.72 4.80
N PRO A 239 30.01 -1.34 5.81
CA PRO A 239 29.85 -2.12 7.02
C PRO A 239 29.18 -3.47 6.73
N VAL A 240 29.42 -4.44 7.61
CA VAL A 240 28.94 -5.83 7.43
C VAL A 240 27.88 -6.21 8.46
N LYS A 241 27.05 -7.19 8.09
CA LYS A 241 26.02 -7.87 8.89
C LYS A 241 26.06 -9.36 8.57
N LEU A 242 25.43 -10.21 9.38
CA LEU A 242 25.44 -11.64 9.11
C LEU A 242 24.17 -12.36 9.57
N HIS A 243 23.58 -13.17 8.69
CA HIS A 243 22.70 -14.26 9.13
C HIS A 243 23.59 -15.37 9.70
N ALA A 244 23.49 -15.60 11.01
CA ALA A 244 24.42 -16.43 11.75
C ALA A 244 23.68 -17.41 12.67
N ASP A 245 24.22 -18.62 12.74
CA ASP A 245 23.87 -19.64 13.72
C ASP A 245 22.35 -19.95 13.80
N GLN A 246 21.65 -19.90 12.66
CA GLN A 246 20.20 -20.11 12.60
C GLN A 246 19.81 -21.58 12.77
N LEU A 247 20.52 -22.49 12.09
CA LEU A 247 20.19 -23.93 12.06
C LEU A 247 21.28 -24.77 12.73
N SER A 248 22.51 -24.26 12.80
CA SER A 248 23.63 -24.89 13.50
C SER A 248 24.61 -23.85 14.02
N ASN A 249 25.40 -24.19 15.06
CA ASN A 249 26.46 -23.29 15.53
C ASN A 249 27.71 -23.46 14.66
N LEU A 250 27.97 -22.47 13.79
CA LEU A 250 29.21 -22.38 13.02
C LEU A 250 30.13 -21.26 13.54
N HIS A 251 29.82 -20.75 14.75
CA HIS A 251 30.43 -19.58 15.35
C HIS A 251 30.31 -18.32 14.46
N GLY A 252 29.20 -18.22 13.72
CA GLY A 252 28.92 -17.06 12.86
C GLY A 252 28.80 -15.76 13.66
N ALA A 253 28.23 -15.82 14.86
CA ALA A 253 28.19 -14.68 15.79
C ALA A 253 29.60 -14.15 16.13
N ALA A 254 30.54 -15.04 16.41
CA ALA A 254 31.92 -14.67 16.72
C ALA A 254 32.66 -14.13 15.48
N LEU A 255 32.40 -14.71 14.30
CA LEU A 255 32.91 -14.19 13.03
C LEU A 255 32.41 -12.76 12.79
N ALA A 256 31.10 -12.51 12.87
CA ALA A 256 30.52 -11.18 12.71
C ALA A 256 31.14 -10.17 13.67
N ALA A 257 31.27 -10.52 14.95
CA ALA A 257 31.91 -9.69 15.96
C ALA A 257 33.38 -9.36 15.62
N SER A 258 34.14 -10.31 15.09
CA SER A 258 35.55 -10.09 14.73
C SER A 258 35.76 -9.06 13.61
N TYR A 259 34.74 -8.84 12.78
CA TYR A 259 34.73 -7.80 11.74
C TYR A 259 34.10 -6.48 12.19
N GLY A 260 33.64 -6.39 13.45
CA GLY A 260 32.88 -5.24 13.95
C GLY A 260 31.55 -5.07 13.22
N ALA A 261 30.89 -6.17 12.86
CA ALA A 261 29.60 -6.16 12.17
C ALA A 261 28.57 -5.34 12.96
N LEU A 262 27.66 -4.66 12.23
CA LEU A 262 26.56 -3.91 12.84
C LEU A 262 25.62 -4.84 13.61
N SER A 263 25.33 -6.00 13.03
CA SER A 263 24.55 -7.05 13.69
C SER A 263 24.92 -8.45 13.21
N ALA A 264 24.55 -9.42 14.05
CA ALA A 264 24.37 -10.80 13.67
C ALA A 264 22.90 -11.18 13.95
N ASP A 265 22.30 -11.94 13.04
CA ASP A 265 20.86 -12.10 12.92
C ASP A 265 20.50 -13.60 13.01
N HIS A 266 19.30 -13.95 13.50
CA HIS A 266 18.83 -15.30 13.86
C HIS A 266 19.32 -15.80 15.23
N LEU A 267 20.52 -16.39 15.28
CA LEU A 267 21.26 -16.73 16.51
C LEU A 267 20.65 -17.85 17.39
N GLU A 268 19.78 -18.71 16.86
CA GLU A 268 19.18 -19.81 17.62
C GLU A 268 20.22 -20.73 18.28
N TYR A 269 21.35 -20.97 17.60
CA TYR A 269 22.40 -21.89 18.04
C TYR A 269 23.68 -21.20 18.54
N THR A 270 23.71 -19.88 18.62
CA THR A 270 24.89 -19.15 19.13
C THR A 270 25.25 -19.61 20.55
N ASP A 271 26.54 -19.71 20.84
CA ASP A 271 27.05 -20.07 22.17
C ASP A 271 27.41 -18.83 23.02
N ALA A 272 27.83 -19.08 24.27
CA ALA A 272 28.19 -18.02 25.21
C ALA A 272 29.41 -17.21 24.76
N ASP A 273 30.36 -17.85 24.06
CA ASP A 273 31.55 -17.18 23.54
C ASP A 273 31.19 -16.23 22.40
N GLY A 274 30.30 -16.64 21.50
CA GLY A 274 29.71 -15.78 20.47
C GLY A 274 28.95 -14.60 21.06
N ALA A 275 28.11 -14.83 22.07
CA ALA A 275 27.40 -13.76 22.78
C ALA A 275 28.38 -12.73 23.40
N ALA A 276 29.43 -13.21 24.09
CA ALA A 276 30.46 -12.37 24.68
C ALA A 276 31.27 -11.59 23.63
N ALA A 277 31.62 -12.23 22.51
CA ALA A 277 32.31 -11.59 21.40
C ALA A 277 31.48 -10.44 20.82
N MET A 278 30.18 -10.66 20.58
CA MET A 278 29.26 -9.63 20.09
C MET A 278 29.15 -8.45 21.06
N ALA A 279 29.01 -8.72 22.36
CA ALA A 279 28.97 -7.67 23.38
C ALA A 279 30.24 -6.82 23.38
N SER A 280 31.42 -7.46 23.29
CA SER A 280 32.72 -6.78 23.26
C SER A 280 32.89 -5.92 22.00
N ALA A 281 32.44 -6.41 20.84
CA ALA A 281 32.55 -5.71 19.56
C ALA A 281 31.47 -4.63 19.37
N GLY A 282 30.39 -4.67 20.14
CA GLY A 282 29.22 -3.81 19.95
C GLY A 282 28.27 -4.28 18.83
N THR A 283 28.43 -5.51 18.35
CA THR A 283 27.53 -6.14 17.37
C THR A 283 26.18 -6.45 18.01
N VAL A 284 25.10 -6.01 17.38
CA VAL A 284 23.73 -6.22 17.89
C VAL A 284 23.25 -7.64 17.55
N ALA A 285 22.58 -8.30 18.49
CA ALA A 285 21.86 -9.55 18.26
C ALA A 285 20.44 -9.27 17.75
N VAL A 286 20.16 -9.51 16.46
CA VAL A 286 18.83 -9.32 15.89
C VAL A 286 18.07 -10.65 15.92
N LEU A 287 17.06 -10.74 16.77
CA LEU A 287 16.27 -11.96 16.95
C LEU A 287 15.04 -11.92 16.04
N LEU A 288 14.76 -13.03 15.36
CA LEU A 288 13.78 -13.11 14.27
C LEU A 288 12.66 -14.11 14.60
N PRO A 289 11.76 -13.78 15.55
CA PRO A 289 10.78 -14.74 16.06
C PRO A 289 9.75 -15.19 15.02
N GLY A 290 9.52 -14.39 13.96
CA GLY A 290 8.66 -14.77 12.84
C GLY A 290 9.19 -16.00 12.08
N ALA A 291 10.49 -16.03 11.81
CA ALA A 291 11.16 -17.16 11.17
C ALA A 291 11.10 -18.41 12.06
N TYR A 292 11.55 -18.27 13.31
CA TYR A 292 11.47 -19.34 14.32
C TYR A 292 10.06 -19.95 14.40
N TYR A 293 9.02 -19.10 14.46
CA TYR A 293 7.63 -19.55 14.52
C TYR A 293 7.21 -20.31 13.27
N PHE A 294 7.45 -19.73 12.09
CA PHE A 294 6.88 -20.23 10.85
C PHE A 294 7.55 -21.52 10.37
N ILE A 295 8.87 -21.66 10.60
CA ILE A 295 9.60 -22.91 10.31
C ILE A 295 9.43 -23.97 11.40
N ARG A 296 8.75 -23.63 12.51
CA ARG A 296 8.51 -24.50 13.67
C ARG A 296 9.81 -24.94 14.35
N GLU A 297 10.77 -24.04 14.44
CA GLU A 297 11.99 -24.29 15.18
C GLU A 297 11.67 -24.47 16.68
N THR A 298 12.49 -25.29 17.34
CA THR A 298 12.38 -25.62 18.76
C THR A 298 13.56 -25.07 19.56
N GLN A 299 14.71 -24.89 18.91
CA GLN A 299 15.88 -24.25 19.50
C GLN A 299 15.68 -22.74 19.54
N LYS A 300 15.73 -22.17 20.74
CA LYS A 300 15.55 -20.72 20.95
C LYS A 300 16.90 -20.02 20.96
N PRO A 301 16.98 -18.76 20.49
CA PRO A 301 18.19 -17.97 20.69
C PRO A 301 18.51 -17.82 22.19
N PRO A 302 19.80 -17.76 22.57
CA PRO A 302 20.24 -17.81 23.96
C PRO A 302 20.09 -16.43 24.65
N VAL A 303 18.85 -15.94 24.79
CA VAL A 303 18.54 -14.62 25.35
C VAL A 303 19.21 -14.37 26.71
N GLU A 304 19.26 -15.37 27.59
CA GLU A 304 19.95 -15.25 28.89
C GLU A 304 21.47 -15.07 28.75
N ALA A 305 22.09 -15.70 27.74
CA ALA A 305 23.52 -15.52 27.48
C ALA A 305 23.80 -14.10 26.96
N PHE A 306 22.96 -13.59 26.05
CA PHE A 306 23.04 -12.19 25.59
C PHE A 306 22.88 -11.20 26.74
N ARG A 307 21.90 -11.42 27.63
CA ARG A 307 21.71 -10.61 28.85
C ARG A 307 22.94 -10.65 29.75
N ALA A 308 23.47 -11.84 30.02
CA ALA A 308 24.63 -12.02 30.90
C ALA A 308 25.90 -11.36 30.33
N ALA A 309 26.08 -11.42 29.01
CA ALA A 309 27.20 -10.77 28.31
C ALA A 309 27.02 -9.25 28.14
N GLY A 310 25.79 -8.75 28.24
CA GLY A 310 25.46 -7.35 27.93
C GLY A 310 25.30 -7.07 26.44
N THR A 311 25.10 -8.09 25.62
CA THR A 311 24.84 -7.97 24.18
C THR A 311 23.50 -7.25 23.97
N LYS A 312 23.48 -6.22 23.12
CA LYS A 312 22.25 -5.52 22.77
C LYS A 312 21.39 -6.39 21.87
N MET A 313 20.08 -6.42 22.11
CA MET A 313 19.13 -7.26 21.37
C MET A 313 18.12 -6.41 20.61
N ALA A 314 17.97 -6.67 19.32
CA ALA A 314 16.97 -6.09 18.44
C ALA A 314 15.94 -7.15 18.01
N LEU A 315 14.80 -6.68 17.51
CA LEU A 315 13.74 -7.51 16.94
C LEU A 315 13.42 -6.99 15.54
N ALA A 316 13.17 -7.90 14.61
CA ALA A 316 12.77 -7.58 13.25
C ALA A 316 11.82 -8.64 12.69
N THR A 317 11.07 -8.27 11.64
CA THR A 317 10.05 -9.18 11.08
C THR A 317 10.66 -10.34 10.30
N ASP A 318 11.89 -10.14 9.78
CA ASP A 318 12.45 -10.98 8.73
C ASP A 318 11.48 -11.14 7.56
N ASN A 319 10.74 -10.08 7.18
CA ASN A 319 9.72 -10.23 6.14
C ASN A 319 10.33 -10.85 4.87
N ASN A 320 9.92 -12.07 4.53
CA ASN A 320 10.44 -12.79 3.40
C ASN A 320 9.40 -13.83 2.91
N PRO A 321 9.44 -14.25 1.63
CA PRO A 321 8.42 -15.14 1.07
C PRO A 321 8.43 -16.56 1.64
N GLY A 322 9.50 -17.01 2.28
CA GLY A 322 9.78 -18.42 2.53
C GLY A 322 9.73 -18.87 3.97
N THR A 323 10.36 -18.13 4.86
CA THR A 323 10.55 -18.49 6.27
C THR A 323 9.85 -17.51 7.21
N SER A 324 9.56 -16.28 6.82
CA SER A 324 8.78 -15.35 7.66
C SER A 324 7.94 -14.39 6.80
N PRO A 325 6.78 -14.82 6.28
CA PRO A 325 5.86 -13.94 5.56
C PRO A 325 5.07 -13.00 6.51
N LEU A 326 5.77 -12.37 7.45
CA LEU A 326 5.26 -11.54 8.54
C LEU A 326 5.43 -10.05 8.21
N THR A 327 4.36 -9.26 8.22
CA THR A 327 4.40 -7.80 7.95
C THR A 327 3.91 -6.99 9.16
N SER A 328 4.24 -7.43 10.39
CA SER A 328 3.79 -6.80 11.63
C SER A 328 4.90 -6.81 12.67
N LEU A 329 5.43 -5.64 12.99
CA LEU A 329 6.49 -5.45 13.99
C LEU A 329 5.91 -5.40 15.41
N LEU A 330 4.65 -4.99 15.56
CA LEU A 330 3.90 -5.14 16.82
C LEU A 330 3.75 -6.62 17.18
N LEU A 331 3.40 -7.47 16.19
CA LEU A 331 3.34 -8.91 16.40
C LEU A 331 4.74 -9.50 16.66
N THR A 332 5.79 -9.01 15.99
CA THR A 332 7.18 -9.40 16.30
C THR A 332 7.54 -9.15 17.76
N MET A 333 7.20 -7.98 18.32
CA MET A 333 7.42 -7.68 19.74
C MET A 333 6.69 -8.68 20.65
N ASN A 334 5.43 -8.99 20.34
CA ASN A 334 4.67 -10.00 21.07
C ASN A 334 5.33 -11.38 21.01
N MET A 335 5.78 -11.80 19.82
CA MET A 335 6.46 -13.08 19.64
C MET A 335 7.82 -13.11 20.36
N GLY A 336 8.60 -12.03 20.36
CA GLY A 336 9.83 -11.93 21.15
C GLY A 336 9.59 -12.13 22.66
N ALA A 337 8.53 -11.53 23.20
CA ALA A 337 8.15 -11.71 24.60
C ALA A 337 7.64 -13.13 24.90
N THR A 338 6.75 -13.65 24.05
CA THR A 338 6.05 -14.92 24.30
C THR A 338 6.91 -16.14 24.00
N LEU A 339 7.69 -16.12 22.92
CA LEU A 339 8.55 -17.23 22.47
C LEU A 339 9.92 -17.17 23.14
N PHE A 340 10.55 -15.99 23.17
CA PHE A 340 11.93 -15.82 23.62
C PHE A 340 12.09 -15.24 25.04
N ARG A 341 10.98 -14.94 25.73
CA ARG A 341 10.98 -14.39 27.09
C ARG A 341 11.72 -13.05 27.21
N MET A 342 11.69 -12.25 26.15
CA MET A 342 12.08 -10.84 26.22
C MET A 342 11.09 -10.06 27.10
N THR A 343 11.60 -9.09 27.85
CA THR A 343 10.80 -8.16 28.64
C THR A 343 10.16 -7.11 27.73
N VAL A 344 9.13 -6.40 28.25
CA VAL A 344 8.50 -5.30 27.53
C VAL A 344 9.53 -4.22 27.13
N GLU A 345 10.48 -3.94 28.03
CA GLU A 345 11.52 -2.94 27.77
C GLU A 345 12.46 -3.37 26.65
N GLU A 346 12.92 -4.62 26.66
CA GLU A 346 13.76 -5.16 25.60
C GLU A 346 13.04 -5.24 24.26
N CYS A 347 11.74 -5.58 24.23
CA CYS A 347 10.98 -5.60 22.99
C CYS A 347 10.87 -4.20 22.37
N ILE A 348 10.50 -3.18 23.15
CA ILE A 348 10.33 -1.80 22.64
C ILE A 348 11.69 -1.19 22.26
N ALA A 349 12.72 -1.37 23.09
CA ALA A 349 14.08 -0.95 22.75
C ALA A 349 14.60 -1.69 21.50
N GLY A 350 14.23 -2.97 21.36
CA GLY A 350 14.64 -3.84 20.26
C GLY A 350 14.13 -3.41 18.89
N VAL A 351 12.98 -2.72 18.83
CA VAL A 351 12.40 -2.16 17.60
C VAL A 351 12.57 -0.65 17.46
N THR A 352 13.38 -0.03 18.33
CA THR A 352 13.71 1.40 18.32
C THR A 352 15.21 1.61 18.44
N ARG A 353 15.74 1.79 19.64
CA ARG A 353 17.16 2.08 19.92
C ARG A 353 18.09 1.01 19.37
N GLU A 354 17.84 -0.26 19.66
CA GLU A 354 18.75 -1.34 19.26
C GLU A 354 18.61 -1.68 17.77
N ALA A 355 17.42 -1.52 17.19
CA ALA A 355 17.23 -1.59 15.74
C ALA A 355 17.97 -0.46 15.00
N ALA A 356 17.97 0.78 15.53
CA ALA A 356 18.79 1.86 14.98
C ALA A 356 20.29 1.56 15.08
N ARG A 357 20.72 0.94 16.19
CA ARG A 357 22.12 0.50 16.40
C ARG A 357 22.52 -0.59 15.41
N ALA A 358 21.65 -1.58 15.16
CA ALA A 358 21.84 -2.66 14.18
C ALA A 358 21.93 -2.16 12.72
N LEU A 359 21.56 -0.91 12.46
CA LEU A 359 21.68 -0.23 11.17
C LEU A 359 22.75 0.85 11.13
N GLY A 360 23.47 1.09 12.25
CA GLY A 360 24.50 2.12 12.32
C GLY A 360 23.97 3.56 12.26
N ILE A 361 22.72 3.80 12.69
CA ILE A 361 22.03 5.11 12.57
C ILE A 361 21.48 5.62 13.91
N LEU A 362 21.96 5.07 15.03
CA LEU A 362 21.49 5.46 16.36
C LEU A 362 21.81 6.94 16.68
N ASP A 363 22.81 7.53 16.05
CA ASP A 363 23.10 8.97 16.14
C ASP A 363 22.02 9.84 15.46
N GLN A 364 21.27 9.27 14.51
CA GLN A 364 20.26 9.97 13.72
C GLN A 364 18.84 9.78 14.24
N THR A 365 18.47 8.56 14.67
CA THR A 365 17.10 8.18 15.06
C THR A 365 17.08 7.04 16.09
N GLY A 366 15.90 6.53 16.45
CA GLY A 366 15.71 5.40 17.37
C GLY A 366 15.56 5.77 18.85
N THR A 367 15.76 7.04 19.20
CA THR A 367 15.47 7.62 20.53
C THR A 367 14.94 9.05 20.37
N LEU A 368 14.31 9.59 21.40
CA LEU A 368 13.77 10.97 21.40
C LEU A 368 14.73 11.94 22.07
N GLU A 369 15.92 12.09 21.48
CA GLU A 369 16.97 12.99 21.96
C GLU A 369 17.06 14.26 21.11
N ILE A 370 17.46 15.38 21.73
CA ILE A 370 17.66 16.66 21.04
C ILE A 370 18.69 16.48 19.90
N GLY A 371 18.37 17.00 18.72
CA GLY A 371 19.19 16.93 17.51
C GLY A 371 18.88 15.74 16.60
N LYS A 372 18.17 14.71 17.09
CA LYS A 372 17.76 13.56 16.27
C LYS A 372 16.58 13.88 15.36
N ASP A 373 16.39 13.04 14.35
CA ASP A 373 15.25 13.12 13.44
C ASP A 373 13.93 13.00 14.19
N ALA A 374 12.96 13.84 13.84
CA ALA A 374 11.61 13.78 14.37
C ALA A 374 10.77 12.68 13.69
N ASP A 375 11.21 11.44 13.86
CA ASP A 375 10.52 10.22 13.44
C ASP A 375 9.82 9.64 14.68
N LEU A 376 8.50 9.79 14.74
CA LEU A 376 7.70 9.53 15.95
C LEU A 376 6.52 8.60 15.66
N ALA A 377 6.18 7.77 16.64
CA ALA A 377 4.92 7.05 16.69
C ALA A 377 4.13 7.48 17.93
N ILE A 378 2.86 7.85 17.73
CA ILE A 378 1.97 8.30 18.80
C ILE A 378 0.86 7.26 18.95
N TRP A 379 0.67 6.75 20.16
CA TRP A 379 -0.11 5.55 20.46
C TRP A 379 -1.31 5.83 21.35
N ASP A 380 -2.45 5.24 20.99
CA ASP A 380 -3.69 5.26 21.78
C ASP A 380 -3.74 4.08 22.76
N ILE A 381 -2.87 4.12 23.78
CA ILE A 381 -2.71 3.08 24.81
C ILE A 381 -2.59 3.71 26.19
N GLU A 382 -2.91 2.96 27.24
CA GLU A 382 -2.76 3.39 28.64
C GLU A 382 -1.36 3.13 29.19
N ARG A 383 -0.63 2.12 28.69
CA ARG A 383 0.76 1.84 29.11
C ARG A 383 1.61 1.19 28.00
N PRO A 384 2.95 1.39 27.98
CA PRO A 384 3.81 0.83 26.92
C PRO A 384 3.69 -0.67 26.72
N ALA A 385 3.41 -1.43 27.79
CA ALA A 385 3.23 -2.88 27.74
C ALA A 385 2.15 -3.34 26.76
N GLU A 386 1.17 -2.50 26.43
CA GLU A 386 0.11 -2.84 25.47
C GLU A 386 0.61 -3.01 24.04
N LEU A 387 1.73 -2.37 23.66
CA LEU A 387 2.38 -2.56 22.36
C LEU A 387 2.93 -3.98 22.19
N VAL A 388 3.31 -4.62 23.29
CA VAL A 388 3.91 -5.96 23.31
C VAL A 388 2.85 -7.02 23.63
N TYR A 389 1.87 -6.68 24.47
CA TYR A 389 0.87 -7.62 24.97
C TYR A 389 -0.18 -8.02 23.93
N ARG A 390 -0.68 -7.08 23.12
CA ARG A 390 -1.79 -7.34 22.20
C ARG A 390 -1.33 -8.15 20.97
N ILE A 391 -2.22 -8.98 20.43
CA ILE A 391 -1.97 -9.80 19.25
C ILE A 391 -2.90 -9.32 18.13
N GLY A 392 -2.35 -8.99 16.96
CA GLY A 392 -3.13 -8.60 15.79
C GLY A 392 -3.91 -7.29 15.95
N PHE A 393 -3.39 -6.35 16.75
CA PHE A 393 -4.01 -5.06 17.02
C PHE A 393 -3.03 -3.92 16.81
N ASN A 394 -3.49 -2.84 16.16
CA ASN A 394 -2.69 -1.66 15.89
C ASN A 394 -3.26 -0.43 16.63
N PRO A 395 -2.62 0.03 17.74
CA PRO A 395 -3.04 1.21 18.50
C PRO A 395 -2.48 2.54 17.98
N LEU A 396 -1.82 2.57 16.81
CA LEU A 396 -1.20 3.80 16.31
C LEU A 396 -2.26 4.89 16.07
N TRP A 397 -2.08 6.05 16.68
CA TRP A 397 -2.92 7.23 16.47
C TRP A 397 -2.37 8.10 15.33
N LYS A 398 -1.09 8.47 15.40
CA LYS A 398 -0.40 9.28 14.39
C LYS A 398 1.04 8.81 14.21
N ARG A 399 1.52 8.92 12.98
CA ARG A 399 2.93 8.75 12.63
C ARG A 399 3.49 10.10 12.21
N VAL A 400 4.69 10.41 12.68
CA VAL A 400 5.45 11.59 12.26
C VAL A 400 6.71 11.08 11.57
N PHE A 401 6.97 11.55 10.36
CA PHE A 401 8.18 11.21 9.61
C PHE A 401 8.84 12.50 9.17
N LYS A 402 10.12 12.68 9.53
CA LYS A 402 10.90 13.89 9.28
C LYS A 402 10.14 15.15 9.71
N GLY A 403 9.55 15.09 10.92
CA GLY A 403 8.82 16.19 11.55
C GLY A 403 7.47 16.54 10.94
N GLN A 404 7.00 15.78 9.95
CA GLN A 404 5.67 15.98 9.36
C GLN A 404 4.72 14.91 9.85
N ILE A 405 3.56 15.32 10.37
CA ILE A 405 2.46 14.39 10.63
C ILE A 405 2.04 13.79 9.30
N LYS A 406 2.15 12.47 9.21
CA LYS A 406 1.66 11.75 8.03
C LYS A 406 0.21 11.34 8.29
N PRO A 407 -0.67 11.41 7.27
CA PRO A 407 -1.98 10.80 7.37
C PRO A 407 -1.79 9.36 7.80
N HIS A 408 -2.50 8.93 8.85
CA HIS A 408 -2.42 7.54 9.28
C HIS A 408 -2.88 6.70 8.09
N VAL A 409 -1.98 5.86 7.55
CA VAL A 409 -2.33 4.82 6.57
C VAL A 409 -3.10 3.79 7.36
N ARG A 410 -4.40 4.04 7.59
CA ARG A 410 -5.22 3.01 8.19
C ARG A 410 -5.25 1.97 7.10
N MET A 411 -4.73 0.78 7.38
CA MET A 411 -5.30 -0.42 6.79
C MET A 411 -6.73 -0.49 7.32
N GLU A 412 -7.59 0.39 6.79
CA GLU A 412 -9.01 0.38 7.10
C GLU A 412 -9.48 -1.02 6.70
N PRO A 413 -10.07 -1.80 7.61
CA PRO A 413 -10.69 -3.06 7.23
C PRO A 413 -11.71 -2.71 6.15
N PHE A 414 -11.42 -3.07 4.89
CA PHE A 414 -12.19 -2.74 3.67
C PHE A 414 -13.35 -1.77 3.94
N MET A 415 -13.06 -0.47 4.06
CA MET A 415 -14.08 0.49 4.54
C MET A 415 -15.29 0.40 3.61
N THR A 416 -16.39 -0.15 4.13
CA THR A 416 -17.62 -0.27 3.37
C THR A 416 -18.22 1.12 3.21
N ILE A 417 -18.38 1.56 1.97
CA ILE A 417 -18.94 2.86 1.65
C ILE A 417 -20.44 2.83 1.98
N ILE A 418 -20.86 3.71 2.88
CA ILE A 418 -22.27 3.91 3.20
C ILE A 418 -22.86 4.95 2.25
N LEU A 419 -23.82 4.53 1.43
CA LEU A 419 -24.57 5.38 0.51
C LEU A 419 -25.79 5.95 1.20
N LYS A 420 -25.98 7.27 1.06
CA LYS A 420 -27.22 7.98 1.42
C LYS A 420 -27.97 8.34 0.15
N PRO A 421 -28.93 7.51 -0.32
CA PRO A 421 -29.70 7.76 -1.53
C PRO A 421 -30.19 9.20 -1.65
N GLY A 422 -29.94 9.83 -2.79
CA GLY A 422 -30.28 11.23 -3.06
C GLY A 422 -29.24 12.28 -2.65
N SER A 423 -28.18 11.89 -1.94
CA SER A 423 -27.11 12.81 -1.50
C SER A 423 -25.70 12.25 -1.74
N VAL A 424 -25.55 11.27 -2.64
CA VAL A 424 -24.25 10.62 -2.91
C VAL A 424 -23.35 11.56 -3.73
N PRO A 425 -22.17 11.97 -3.21
CA PRO A 425 -21.22 12.81 -3.95
C PRO A 425 -20.56 12.07 -5.13
N LEU A 426 -20.14 12.83 -6.15
CA LEU A 426 -19.36 12.28 -7.28
C LEU A 426 -18.05 11.63 -6.82
N GLU A 427 -17.40 12.19 -5.80
CA GLU A 427 -16.16 11.67 -5.23
C GLU A 427 -16.35 10.25 -4.67
N THR A 428 -17.49 9.98 -4.04
CA THR A 428 -17.82 8.64 -3.54
C THR A 428 -17.98 7.64 -4.69
N LEU A 429 -18.63 8.07 -5.77
CA LEU A 429 -18.77 7.24 -6.98
C LEU A 429 -17.42 7.00 -7.67
N GLU A 430 -16.52 7.99 -7.66
CA GLU A 430 -15.15 7.84 -8.17
C GLU A 430 -14.35 6.84 -7.34
N LYS A 431 -14.46 6.87 -6.00
CA LYS A 431 -13.82 5.88 -5.12
C LYS A 431 -14.30 4.46 -5.42
N ILE A 432 -15.62 4.26 -5.54
CA ILE A 432 -16.19 2.95 -5.90
C ILE A 432 -15.62 2.44 -7.23
N TYR A 433 -15.50 3.34 -8.22
CA TYR A 433 -14.97 3.03 -9.54
C TYR A 433 -13.46 2.70 -9.53
N ARG A 434 -12.65 3.40 -8.74
CA ARG A 434 -11.19 3.24 -8.76
C ARG A 434 -10.68 2.17 -7.81
N GLU A 435 -11.28 2.07 -6.64
CA GLU A 435 -10.76 1.29 -5.51
C GLU A 435 -11.51 -0.03 -5.31
N GLY A 436 -12.64 -0.24 -6.00
CA GLY A 436 -13.37 -1.52 -5.90
C GLY A 436 -13.97 -1.79 -4.52
N LEU A 437 -14.21 -0.75 -3.71
CA LEU A 437 -14.66 -0.90 -2.32
C LEU A 437 -16.08 -1.49 -2.19
N PRO A 438 -16.37 -2.25 -1.12
CA PRO A 438 -17.72 -2.69 -0.78
C PRO A 438 -18.65 -1.50 -0.50
N VAL A 439 -19.94 -1.68 -0.74
CA VAL A 439 -20.93 -0.60 -0.67
C VAL A 439 -22.21 -1.10 0.00
N ARG A 440 -22.78 -0.30 0.90
CA ARG A 440 -24.08 -0.55 1.55
C ARG A 440 -24.93 0.72 1.59
N ILE A 441 -26.25 0.57 1.61
CA ILE A 441 -27.19 1.65 1.84
C ILE A 441 -27.22 1.95 3.34
N ASP A 442 -27.33 3.23 3.69
CA ASP A 442 -27.55 3.67 5.07
C ASP A 442 -28.84 3.03 5.61
N PRO A 443 -28.80 2.26 6.71
CA PRO A 443 -29.96 1.58 7.28
C PRO A 443 -31.16 2.50 7.55
N ALA A 444 -30.94 3.81 7.72
CA ALA A 444 -32.02 4.79 7.86
C ALA A 444 -33.00 4.81 6.67
N PHE A 445 -32.60 4.31 5.50
CA PHE A 445 -33.44 4.24 4.30
C PHE A 445 -34.26 2.94 4.20
N HIS A 446 -33.96 1.91 5.01
CA HIS A 446 -34.62 0.60 4.92
C HIS A 446 -36.13 0.69 5.17
N ALA A 447 -36.56 1.45 6.17
CA ALA A 447 -37.98 1.61 6.49
C ALA A 447 -38.80 2.17 5.31
N GLY A 448 -38.22 3.06 4.50
CA GLY A 448 -38.86 3.58 3.30
C GLY A 448 -39.00 2.53 2.20
N ILE A 449 -37.97 1.70 2.03
CA ILE A 449 -37.96 0.59 1.07
C ILE A 449 -39.01 -0.45 1.44
N GLU A 450 -39.04 -0.89 2.69
CA GLU A 450 -39.98 -1.86 3.22
C GLU A 450 -41.44 -1.38 3.10
N LYS A 451 -41.70 -0.10 3.44
CA LYS A 451 -43.02 0.50 3.29
C LYS A 451 -43.50 0.50 1.83
N ALA A 452 -42.62 0.83 0.89
CA ALA A 452 -42.96 0.80 -0.53
C ALA A 452 -43.20 -0.62 -1.05
N ALA A 453 -42.40 -1.59 -0.62
CA ALA A 453 -42.58 -3.00 -0.96
C ALA A 453 -43.94 -3.53 -0.44
N ALA A 454 -44.27 -3.25 0.83
CA ALA A 454 -45.56 -3.62 1.42
C ALA A 454 -46.75 -3.04 0.63
N ARG A 455 -46.64 -1.78 0.19
CA ARG A 455 -47.68 -1.16 -0.64
C ARG A 455 -47.85 -1.84 -2.00
N ILE A 456 -46.76 -2.27 -2.64
CA ILE A 456 -46.85 -3.03 -3.89
C ILE A 456 -47.50 -4.39 -3.67
N ALA A 457 -47.17 -5.07 -2.56
CA ALA A 457 -47.79 -6.34 -2.20
C ALA A 457 -49.31 -6.21 -1.98
N GLU A 458 -49.76 -5.16 -1.29
CA GLU A 458 -51.20 -4.86 -1.12
C GLU A 458 -51.91 -4.67 -2.47
N ILE A 459 -51.29 -3.90 -3.39
CA ILE A 459 -51.87 -3.64 -4.72
C ILE A 459 -51.90 -4.92 -5.56
N ALA A 460 -50.85 -5.74 -5.49
CA ALA A 460 -50.77 -7.01 -6.21
C ALA A 460 -51.85 -8.01 -5.74
N ALA A 461 -52.25 -7.96 -4.47
CA ALA A 461 -53.34 -8.75 -3.90
C ALA A 461 -54.75 -8.20 -4.22
N GLY A 462 -54.84 -6.95 -4.68
CA GLY A 462 -56.11 -6.29 -5.00
C GLY A 462 -56.66 -6.64 -6.39
N ASP A 463 -57.92 -6.25 -6.63
CA ASP A 463 -58.63 -6.53 -7.88
C ASP A 463 -58.47 -5.47 -8.98
N ALA A 464 -58.01 -4.28 -8.61
CA ALA A 464 -57.82 -3.19 -9.56
C ALA A 464 -56.60 -3.48 -10.48
N PRO A 465 -56.72 -3.33 -11.82
CA PRO A 465 -55.59 -3.51 -12.72
C PRO A 465 -54.59 -2.37 -12.56
N VAL A 466 -53.34 -2.71 -12.24
CA VAL A 466 -52.23 -1.77 -12.08
C VAL A 466 -51.03 -2.21 -12.91
N TYR A 467 -50.64 -1.33 -13.84
CA TYR A 467 -49.59 -1.58 -14.82
C TYR A 467 -48.28 -2.08 -14.19
N GLY A 468 -47.80 -3.22 -14.69
CA GLY A 468 -46.54 -3.81 -14.26
C GLY A 468 -46.54 -4.41 -12.85
N ILE A 469 -47.69 -4.44 -12.17
CA ILE A 469 -47.89 -5.11 -10.87
C ILE A 469 -48.70 -6.40 -11.07
N ASN A 470 -49.96 -6.27 -11.52
CA ASN A 470 -50.87 -7.40 -11.77
C ASN A 470 -51.39 -7.45 -13.23
N THR A 471 -50.82 -6.62 -14.11
CA THR A 471 -51.01 -6.70 -15.56
C THR A 471 -49.67 -6.87 -16.28
N GLY A 472 -49.71 -7.26 -17.56
CA GLY A 472 -48.53 -7.41 -18.40
C GLY A 472 -47.83 -6.08 -18.75
N PHE A 473 -46.75 -6.16 -19.53
CA PHE A 473 -45.96 -4.99 -19.94
C PHE A 473 -46.22 -4.60 -21.40
N GLY A 474 -46.06 -3.31 -21.74
CA GLY A 474 -46.18 -2.83 -23.12
C GLY A 474 -47.54 -3.17 -23.75
N LYS A 475 -47.53 -3.93 -24.87
CA LYS A 475 -48.76 -4.38 -25.54
C LYS A 475 -49.67 -5.26 -24.66
N LEU A 476 -49.14 -5.84 -23.59
CA LEU A 476 -49.87 -6.69 -22.65
C LEU A 476 -50.36 -5.90 -21.42
N ALA A 477 -50.25 -4.56 -21.41
CA ALA A 477 -50.64 -3.70 -20.29
C ALA A 477 -52.10 -3.86 -19.83
N SER A 478 -52.98 -4.27 -20.74
CA SER A 478 -54.41 -4.49 -20.48
C SER A 478 -54.75 -5.94 -20.06
N ILE A 479 -53.78 -6.86 -20.09
CA ILE A 479 -53.98 -8.28 -19.78
C ILE A 479 -53.63 -8.52 -18.31
N ARG A 480 -54.60 -9.01 -17.53
CA ARG A 480 -54.42 -9.38 -16.12
C ARG A 480 -53.59 -10.66 -16.01
N ILE A 481 -52.72 -10.70 -15.02
CA ILE A 481 -51.83 -11.84 -14.73
C ILE A 481 -52.34 -12.51 -13.46
N ALA A 482 -52.48 -13.83 -13.48
CA ALA A 482 -52.86 -14.59 -12.30
C ALA A 482 -51.76 -14.48 -11.23
N ALA A 483 -52.14 -14.45 -9.95
CA ALA A 483 -51.19 -14.26 -8.85
C ALA A 483 -50.05 -15.31 -8.84
N GLY A 484 -50.35 -16.56 -9.24
CA GLY A 484 -49.36 -17.64 -9.35
C GLY A 484 -48.34 -17.47 -10.49
N ASP A 485 -48.65 -16.65 -11.49
CA ASP A 485 -47.80 -16.46 -12.68
C ASP A 485 -46.90 -15.22 -12.58
N VAL A 486 -47.05 -14.40 -11.53
CA VAL A 486 -46.33 -13.13 -11.38
C VAL A 486 -44.82 -13.35 -11.36
N ALA A 487 -44.30 -14.27 -10.55
CA ALA A 487 -42.86 -14.55 -10.47
C ALA A 487 -42.30 -15.05 -11.81
N THR A 488 -43.04 -15.93 -12.49
CA THR A 488 -42.69 -16.42 -13.84
C THR A 488 -42.64 -15.28 -14.85
N LEU A 489 -43.60 -14.36 -14.80
CA LEU A 489 -43.63 -13.18 -15.67
C LEU A 489 -42.42 -12.28 -15.41
N GLN A 490 -42.06 -12.02 -14.14
CA GLN A 490 -40.88 -11.20 -13.82
C GLN A 490 -39.59 -11.88 -14.31
N ARG A 491 -39.43 -13.19 -14.10
CA ARG A 491 -38.28 -13.95 -14.64
C ARG A 491 -38.21 -13.84 -16.16
N ASN A 492 -39.32 -14.08 -16.86
CA ASN A 492 -39.37 -14.04 -18.33
C ASN A 492 -39.12 -12.62 -18.88
N LEU A 493 -39.54 -11.58 -18.16
CA LEU A 493 -39.20 -10.20 -18.49
C LEU A 493 -37.67 -10.00 -18.52
N ILE A 494 -36.96 -10.45 -17.49
CA ILE A 494 -35.50 -10.36 -17.44
C ILE A 494 -34.85 -11.12 -18.59
N LEU A 495 -35.20 -12.39 -18.77
CA LEU A 495 -34.56 -13.25 -19.77
C LEU A 495 -34.81 -12.75 -21.20
N SER A 496 -36.02 -12.28 -21.51
CA SER A 496 -36.35 -11.73 -22.84
C SER A 496 -35.59 -10.44 -23.16
N HIS A 497 -35.11 -9.70 -22.16
CA HIS A 497 -34.35 -8.46 -22.32
C HIS A 497 -32.84 -8.66 -22.27
N CYS A 498 -32.34 -9.88 -22.04
CA CYS A 498 -30.90 -10.21 -22.09
C CYS A 498 -30.37 -10.27 -23.54
N CYS A 499 -30.61 -9.21 -24.33
CA CYS A 499 -30.24 -9.11 -25.75
C CYS A 499 -28.96 -8.30 -25.99
N GLY A 500 -28.24 -7.92 -24.94
CA GLY A 500 -26.93 -7.26 -25.05
C GLY A 500 -25.88 -8.15 -25.72
N VAL A 501 -24.95 -7.54 -26.44
CA VAL A 501 -23.87 -8.19 -27.21
C VAL A 501 -22.54 -7.44 -27.06
N GLY A 502 -21.45 -8.02 -27.55
CA GLY A 502 -20.11 -7.44 -27.47
C GLY A 502 -19.32 -7.92 -26.26
N GLU A 503 -18.17 -7.31 -26.03
CA GLU A 503 -17.28 -7.69 -24.93
C GLU A 503 -17.91 -7.37 -23.57
N PRO A 504 -17.58 -8.12 -22.50
CA PRO A 504 -18.00 -7.78 -21.15
C PRO A 504 -17.48 -6.39 -20.73
N LEU A 505 -18.35 -5.59 -20.12
CA LEU A 505 -17.94 -4.39 -19.40
C LEU A 505 -16.94 -4.74 -18.30
N SER A 506 -15.96 -3.87 -18.10
CA SER A 506 -14.95 -4.07 -17.06
C SER A 506 -15.56 -4.05 -15.66
N GLU A 507 -14.96 -4.80 -14.73
CA GLU A 507 -15.46 -4.98 -13.36
C GLU A 507 -15.78 -3.65 -12.66
N ASN A 508 -14.87 -2.68 -12.73
CA ASN A 508 -15.08 -1.37 -12.12
C ASN A 508 -16.31 -0.62 -12.66
N ILE A 509 -16.65 -0.78 -13.94
CA ILE A 509 -17.86 -0.20 -14.53
C ILE A 509 -19.08 -0.95 -13.98
N VAL A 510 -19.06 -2.28 -13.95
CA VAL A 510 -20.18 -3.09 -13.44
C VAL A 510 -20.44 -2.79 -11.95
N ARG A 511 -19.39 -2.66 -11.14
CA ARG A 511 -19.51 -2.25 -9.73
C ARG A 511 -20.17 -0.88 -9.58
N LEU A 512 -19.81 0.08 -10.44
CA LEU A 512 -20.43 1.39 -10.46
C LEU A 512 -21.92 1.32 -10.89
N ILE A 513 -22.27 0.45 -11.85
CA ILE A 513 -23.67 0.20 -12.25
C ILE A 513 -24.48 -0.32 -11.06
N MET A 514 -23.94 -1.30 -10.34
CA MET A 514 -24.59 -1.89 -9.16
C MET A 514 -24.75 -0.84 -8.04
N ALA A 515 -23.73 -0.03 -7.77
CA ALA A 515 -23.82 1.06 -6.80
C ALA A 515 -24.87 2.11 -7.19
N LEU A 516 -24.92 2.53 -8.46
CA LEU A 516 -25.95 3.45 -8.95
C LEU A 516 -27.36 2.85 -8.88
N LYS A 517 -27.48 1.52 -9.05
CA LYS A 517 -28.76 0.81 -8.85
C LYS A 517 -29.16 0.85 -7.38
N LEU A 518 -28.25 0.61 -6.44
CA LEU A 518 -28.49 0.78 -5.00
C LEU A 518 -28.94 2.21 -4.67
N VAL A 519 -28.27 3.24 -5.20
CA VAL A 519 -28.66 4.65 -4.99
C VAL A 519 -30.09 4.91 -5.49
N SER A 520 -30.49 4.31 -6.61
CA SER A 520 -31.82 4.47 -7.18
C SER A 520 -32.89 3.76 -6.35
N LEU A 521 -32.69 2.47 -6.05
CA LEU A 521 -33.66 1.65 -5.32
C LEU A 521 -33.79 2.11 -3.85
N GLY A 522 -32.68 2.52 -3.26
CA GLY A 522 -32.56 3.01 -1.89
C GLY A 522 -33.38 4.25 -1.56
N ARG A 523 -33.86 4.99 -2.58
CA ARG A 523 -34.82 6.10 -2.36
C ARG A 523 -36.17 5.61 -1.83
N GLY A 524 -36.45 4.30 -1.86
CA GLY A 524 -37.66 3.73 -1.29
C GLY A 524 -38.93 4.03 -2.09
N ALA A 525 -38.82 4.31 -3.39
CA ALA A 525 -39.96 4.59 -4.28
C ALA A 525 -40.24 3.48 -5.30
N SER A 526 -39.29 2.57 -5.51
CA SER A 526 -39.40 1.51 -6.51
C SER A 526 -40.33 0.38 -6.08
N GLY A 527 -40.46 0.14 -4.77
CA GLY A 527 -41.27 -0.94 -4.22
C GLY A 527 -40.65 -2.33 -4.37
N VAL A 528 -39.31 -2.41 -4.29
CA VAL A 528 -38.56 -3.66 -4.24
C VAL A 528 -38.39 -4.11 -2.80
N GLN A 529 -38.30 -5.41 -2.57
CA GLN A 529 -38.00 -6.02 -1.29
C GLN A 529 -36.56 -5.69 -0.86
N LEU A 530 -36.35 -5.62 0.46
CA LEU A 530 -35.02 -5.37 1.02
C LEU A 530 -34.02 -6.47 0.63
N GLU A 531 -34.49 -7.70 0.39
CA GLU A 531 -33.66 -8.82 -0.07
C GLU A 531 -32.91 -8.49 -1.37
N VAL A 532 -33.56 -7.81 -2.31
CA VAL A 532 -32.95 -7.36 -3.58
C VAL A 532 -31.80 -6.39 -3.32
N ILE A 533 -31.98 -5.45 -2.39
CA ILE A 533 -30.93 -4.50 -1.99
C ILE A 533 -29.75 -5.25 -1.37
N THR A 534 -30.03 -6.08 -0.36
CA THR A 534 -29.00 -6.81 0.38
C THR A 534 -28.22 -7.78 -0.50
N LEU A 535 -28.85 -8.36 -1.53
CA LEU A 535 -28.13 -9.21 -2.48
C LEU A 535 -27.12 -8.39 -3.31
N ILE A 536 -27.51 -7.20 -3.82
CA ILE A 536 -26.58 -6.36 -4.59
C ILE A 536 -25.40 -5.91 -3.71
N GLU A 537 -25.66 -5.53 -2.45
CA GLU A 537 -24.63 -5.20 -1.47
C GLU A 537 -23.68 -6.38 -1.22
N ALA A 538 -24.23 -7.57 -0.97
CA ALA A 538 -23.44 -8.77 -0.73
C ALA A 538 -22.65 -9.23 -1.96
N MET A 539 -23.19 -9.06 -3.17
CA MET A 539 -22.47 -9.32 -4.42
C MET A 539 -21.28 -8.36 -4.57
N LEU A 540 -21.45 -7.07 -4.27
CA LEU A 540 -20.35 -6.09 -4.30
C LEU A 540 -19.27 -6.37 -3.25
N GLU A 541 -19.69 -6.81 -2.06
CA GLU A 541 -18.80 -7.18 -0.96
C GLU A 541 -18.01 -8.45 -1.25
N LYS A 542 -18.65 -9.47 -1.81
CA LYS A 542 -18.02 -10.77 -2.08
C LYS A 542 -17.39 -10.86 -3.46
N GLY A 543 -17.47 -9.82 -4.29
CA GLY A 543 -16.87 -9.79 -5.63
C GLY A 543 -17.57 -10.71 -6.65
N VAL A 544 -18.90 -10.82 -6.56
CA VAL A 544 -19.72 -11.46 -7.62
C VAL A 544 -20.14 -10.38 -8.60
N ILE A 545 -19.56 -10.39 -9.78
CA ILE A 545 -19.69 -9.31 -10.77
C ILE A 545 -20.47 -9.82 -11.98
N PRO A 546 -21.71 -9.35 -12.23
CA PRO A 546 -22.47 -9.79 -13.40
C PRO A 546 -21.73 -9.56 -14.71
N MET A 547 -21.82 -10.52 -15.63
CA MET A 547 -21.31 -10.35 -16.98
C MET A 547 -22.32 -9.50 -17.77
N ILE A 548 -21.97 -8.24 -18.02
CA ILE A 548 -22.81 -7.30 -18.77
C ILE A 548 -22.11 -6.99 -20.09
N PRO A 549 -22.69 -7.34 -21.26
CA PRO A 549 -22.12 -6.96 -22.54
C PRO A 549 -22.12 -5.44 -22.77
N GLU A 550 -21.10 -4.92 -23.44
CA GLU A 550 -20.89 -3.49 -23.64
C GLU A 550 -21.89 -2.82 -24.60
N LYS A 551 -22.58 -3.60 -25.46
CA LYS A 551 -23.55 -3.09 -26.45
C LYS A 551 -24.95 -3.63 -26.13
N GLY A 552 -25.97 -2.78 -26.29
CA GLY A 552 -27.37 -3.19 -26.11
C GLY A 552 -28.28 -2.16 -25.45
N SER A 553 -27.73 -1.05 -24.96
CA SER A 553 -28.58 0.07 -24.52
C SER A 553 -29.20 0.78 -25.74
N VAL A 554 -30.51 1.07 -25.66
CA VAL A 554 -31.30 1.65 -26.75
C VAL A 554 -31.66 3.13 -26.54
N GLY A 555 -30.97 3.82 -25.62
CA GLY A 555 -31.11 5.26 -25.41
C GLY A 555 -32.15 5.66 -24.36
N ALA A 556 -32.73 6.86 -24.52
CA ALA A 556 -33.35 7.69 -23.46
C ALA A 556 -34.46 7.04 -22.59
N SER A 557 -35.02 5.90 -22.99
CA SER A 557 -36.05 5.17 -22.23
C SER A 557 -35.50 4.08 -21.29
N GLY A 558 -34.18 3.83 -21.28
CA GLY A 558 -33.53 3.02 -20.24
C GLY A 558 -32.50 2.00 -20.75
N ASP A 559 -31.54 1.67 -19.89
CA ASP A 559 -30.51 0.64 -20.07
C ASP A 559 -31.10 -0.77 -19.83
N LEU A 560 -32.25 -1.06 -20.46
CA LEU A 560 -33.04 -2.27 -20.21
C LEU A 560 -32.20 -3.54 -20.39
N ALA A 561 -31.50 -3.67 -21.52
CA ALA A 561 -30.75 -4.90 -21.82
C ALA A 561 -29.51 -5.09 -20.93
N PRO A 562 -28.65 -4.08 -20.72
CA PRO A 562 -27.53 -4.21 -19.78
C PRO A 562 -27.98 -4.53 -18.34
N LEU A 563 -29.05 -3.89 -17.87
CA LEU A 563 -29.58 -4.14 -16.52
C LEU A 563 -30.31 -5.48 -16.42
N ALA A 564 -30.87 -5.99 -17.52
CA ALA A 564 -31.39 -7.35 -17.57
C ALA A 564 -30.28 -8.39 -17.37
N HIS A 565 -29.11 -8.21 -17.98
CA HIS A 565 -27.94 -9.08 -17.74
C HIS A 565 -27.46 -9.05 -16.28
N MET A 566 -27.41 -7.85 -15.67
CA MET A 566 -27.14 -7.70 -14.22
C MET A 566 -28.16 -8.49 -13.39
N THR A 567 -29.44 -8.34 -13.72
CA THR A 567 -30.55 -8.97 -12.98
C THR A 567 -30.61 -10.48 -13.21
N ALA A 568 -30.26 -10.96 -14.40
CA ALA A 568 -30.20 -12.38 -14.71
C ALA A 568 -29.25 -13.10 -13.74
N ALA A 569 -28.05 -12.54 -13.52
CA ALA A 569 -27.11 -13.06 -12.53
C ALA A 569 -27.70 -13.12 -11.12
N MET A 570 -28.45 -12.09 -10.70
CA MET A 570 -29.09 -12.04 -9.37
C MET A 570 -30.16 -13.12 -9.16
N ILE A 571 -30.88 -13.50 -10.21
CA ILE A 571 -31.89 -14.58 -10.18
C ILE A 571 -31.30 -15.96 -10.49
N GLY A 572 -29.96 -16.07 -10.54
CA GLY A 572 -29.23 -17.33 -10.76
C GLY A 572 -29.11 -17.74 -12.22
N GLU A 573 -29.64 -16.93 -13.15
CA GLU A 573 -29.55 -17.09 -14.59
C GLU A 573 -28.33 -16.34 -15.15
N GLY A 574 -28.13 -16.36 -16.46
CA GLY A 574 -27.04 -15.62 -17.10
C GLY A 574 -25.66 -16.01 -16.56
N GLU A 575 -24.73 -15.06 -16.60
CA GLU A 575 -23.33 -15.27 -16.23
C GLU A 575 -22.80 -14.18 -15.31
N ALA A 576 -21.81 -14.53 -14.50
CA ALA A 576 -21.09 -13.62 -13.62
C ALA A 576 -19.62 -14.06 -13.46
N PHE A 577 -18.76 -13.10 -13.17
CA PHE A 577 -17.39 -13.35 -12.75
C PHE A 577 -17.31 -13.47 -11.23
N TYR A 578 -16.53 -14.44 -10.75
CA TYR A 578 -16.17 -14.57 -9.34
C TYR A 578 -14.71 -15.02 -9.24
N ARG A 579 -13.87 -14.21 -8.57
CA ARG A 579 -12.41 -14.43 -8.45
C ARG A 579 -11.72 -14.65 -9.83
N GLY A 580 -12.13 -13.87 -10.83
CA GLY A 580 -11.58 -13.94 -12.19
C GLY A 580 -12.16 -15.06 -13.07
N GLU A 581 -12.95 -15.99 -12.51
CA GLU A 581 -13.57 -17.08 -13.26
C GLU A 581 -14.97 -16.67 -13.75
N ARG A 582 -15.26 -16.89 -15.05
CA ARG A 582 -16.60 -16.70 -15.64
C ARG A 582 -17.46 -17.94 -15.38
N LEU A 583 -18.60 -17.75 -14.73
CA LEU A 583 -19.49 -18.80 -14.27
C LEU A 583 -20.94 -18.48 -14.62
N SER A 584 -21.82 -19.48 -14.58
CA SER A 584 -23.26 -19.20 -14.55
C SER A 584 -23.63 -18.43 -13.27
N GLY A 585 -24.65 -17.58 -13.32
CA GLY A 585 -25.07 -16.74 -12.18
C GLY A 585 -25.26 -17.55 -10.90
N ALA A 586 -26.00 -18.68 -10.98
CA ALA A 586 -26.20 -19.58 -9.84
C ALA A 586 -24.89 -20.15 -9.26
N LYS A 587 -23.91 -20.52 -10.10
CA LYS A 587 -22.62 -21.05 -9.63
C LYS A 587 -21.77 -19.96 -8.98
N ALA A 588 -21.75 -18.76 -9.55
CA ALA A 588 -21.01 -17.63 -8.98
C ALA A 588 -21.57 -17.24 -7.60
N LEU A 589 -22.89 -17.10 -7.48
CA LEU A 589 -23.56 -16.84 -6.21
C LEU A 589 -23.30 -17.96 -5.20
N GLY A 590 -23.45 -19.23 -5.61
CA GLY A 590 -23.19 -20.38 -4.76
C GLY A 590 -21.75 -20.44 -4.21
N LYS A 591 -20.74 -20.22 -5.06
CA LYS A 591 -19.33 -20.15 -4.64
C LYS A 591 -19.04 -18.99 -3.68
N ALA A 592 -19.81 -17.91 -3.74
CA ALA A 592 -19.74 -16.79 -2.81
C ALA A 592 -20.59 -17.00 -1.54
N GLY A 593 -21.30 -18.12 -1.40
CA GLY A 593 -22.24 -18.36 -0.29
C GLY A 593 -23.43 -17.40 -0.31
N LEU A 594 -23.89 -17.02 -1.50
CA LEU A 594 -25.08 -16.21 -1.74
C LEU A 594 -26.17 -17.06 -2.41
N LYS A 595 -27.43 -16.64 -2.28
CA LYS A 595 -28.58 -17.30 -2.91
C LYS A 595 -29.21 -16.39 -3.95
N PRO A 596 -29.69 -16.94 -5.09
CA PRO A 596 -30.50 -16.19 -6.03
C PRO A 596 -31.79 -15.66 -5.40
N VAL A 597 -32.19 -14.45 -5.77
CA VAL A 597 -33.51 -13.90 -5.39
C VAL A 597 -34.62 -14.37 -6.33
N VAL A 598 -35.85 -14.45 -5.80
CA VAL A 598 -37.07 -14.67 -6.59
C VAL A 598 -37.82 -13.35 -6.67
N LEU A 599 -38.03 -12.84 -7.88
CA LEU A 599 -38.61 -11.51 -8.08
C LEU A 599 -40.13 -11.50 -7.82
N ALA A 600 -40.55 -10.59 -6.95
CA ALA A 600 -41.95 -10.28 -6.69
C ALA A 600 -42.54 -9.30 -7.74
N ALA A 601 -43.83 -9.02 -7.62
CA ALA A 601 -44.53 -8.09 -8.51
C ALA A 601 -43.76 -6.77 -8.66
N LYS A 602 -43.62 -6.28 -9.92
CA LYS A 602 -42.92 -5.04 -10.31
C LYS A 602 -41.38 -5.06 -10.18
N GLU A 603 -40.77 -6.00 -9.48
CA GLU A 603 -39.33 -5.94 -9.20
C GLU A 603 -38.44 -6.10 -10.43
N GLY A 604 -38.82 -6.95 -11.38
CA GLY A 604 -38.11 -7.09 -12.64
C GLY A 604 -38.08 -5.78 -13.41
N LEU A 605 -39.20 -5.07 -13.45
CA LEU A 605 -39.28 -3.73 -14.05
C LEU A 605 -38.45 -2.70 -13.27
N ALA A 606 -38.46 -2.75 -11.94
CA ALA A 606 -37.67 -1.84 -11.11
C ALA A 606 -36.15 -2.03 -11.29
N LEU A 607 -35.71 -3.26 -11.53
CA LEU A 607 -34.30 -3.61 -11.70
C LEU A 607 -33.77 -3.22 -13.09
N ILE A 608 -34.57 -3.39 -14.15
CA ILE A 608 -34.11 -3.10 -15.52
C ILE A 608 -34.39 -1.67 -15.97
N ASN A 609 -35.29 -0.94 -15.31
CA ASN A 609 -35.57 0.45 -15.64
C ASN A 609 -34.50 1.40 -15.06
N GLY A 610 -34.15 2.44 -15.82
CA GLY A 610 -33.19 3.47 -15.45
C GLY A 610 -32.00 3.55 -16.38
N THR A 611 -31.10 4.49 -16.10
CA THR A 611 -29.95 4.85 -16.95
C THR A 611 -28.61 4.55 -16.27
N GLN A 612 -28.56 3.55 -15.38
CA GLN A 612 -27.37 3.29 -14.55
C GLN A 612 -26.14 2.89 -15.37
N THR A 613 -26.30 2.12 -16.46
CA THR A 613 -25.18 1.72 -17.33
C THR A 613 -24.62 2.90 -18.09
N SER A 614 -25.48 3.66 -18.75
CA SER A 614 -25.10 4.88 -19.48
C SER A 614 -24.48 5.91 -18.53
N THR A 615 -25.04 6.07 -17.32
CA THR A 615 -24.50 6.96 -16.29
C THR A 615 -23.14 6.47 -15.80
N ALA A 616 -22.95 5.18 -15.54
CA ALA A 616 -21.66 4.62 -15.12
C ALA A 616 -20.58 4.83 -16.18
N LEU A 617 -20.90 4.62 -17.46
CA LEU A 617 -19.98 4.87 -18.58
C LEU A 617 -19.63 6.36 -18.70
N ALA A 618 -20.62 7.25 -18.59
CA ALA A 618 -20.40 8.69 -18.61
C ALA A 618 -19.53 9.16 -17.42
N LEU A 619 -19.76 8.63 -16.22
CA LEU A 619 -18.96 8.89 -15.03
C LEU A 619 -17.53 8.37 -15.18
N ALA A 620 -17.34 7.14 -15.68
CA ALA A 620 -16.01 6.59 -15.96
C ALA A 620 -15.24 7.48 -16.96
N GLY A 621 -15.92 7.94 -18.01
CA GLY A 621 -15.38 8.92 -18.96
C GLY A 621 -15.02 10.25 -18.28
N LEU A 622 -15.91 10.79 -17.45
CA LEU A 622 -15.69 12.03 -16.68
C LEU A 622 -14.49 11.91 -15.75
N PHE A 623 -14.38 10.82 -14.98
CA PHE A 623 -13.26 10.59 -14.05
C PHE A 623 -11.92 10.46 -14.78
N ARG A 624 -11.92 9.82 -15.96
CA ARG A 624 -10.73 9.72 -16.82
C ARG A 624 -10.36 11.09 -17.42
N ALA A 625 -11.33 11.83 -17.93
CA ALA A 625 -11.12 13.16 -18.50
C ALA A 625 -10.63 14.15 -17.45
N HIS A 626 -11.18 14.12 -16.24
CA HIS A 626 -10.75 14.97 -15.12
C HIS A 626 -9.30 14.67 -14.71
N ARG A 627 -8.92 13.38 -14.61
CA ARG A 627 -7.52 13.00 -14.34
C ARG A 627 -6.60 13.47 -15.47
N ALA A 628 -6.99 13.27 -16.73
CA ALA A 628 -6.20 13.72 -17.88
C ALA A 628 -6.02 15.25 -17.88
N ALA A 629 -7.07 16.02 -17.56
CA ALA A 629 -6.99 17.47 -17.44
C ALA A 629 -6.03 17.92 -16.32
N ARG A 630 -6.09 17.25 -15.15
CA ARG A 630 -5.14 17.51 -14.05
C ARG A 630 -3.70 17.20 -14.46
N THR A 631 -3.46 16.06 -15.11
CA THR A 631 -2.14 15.70 -15.63
C THR A 631 -1.66 16.72 -16.66
N ALA A 632 -2.52 17.16 -17.57
CA ALA A 632 -2.17 18.16 -18.58
C ALA A 632 -1.77 19.50 -17.95
N LEU A 633 -2.41 19.92 -16.85
CA LEU A 633 -1.99 21.11 -16.11
C LEU A 633 -0.61 20.94 -15.47
N ILE A 634 -0.35 19.79 -14.84
CA ILE A 634 0.95 19.50 -14.22
C ILE A 634 2.06 19.43 -15.27
N THR A 635 1.84 18.67 -16.35
CA THR A 635 2.78 18.59 -17.47
C THR A 635 2.99 19.96 -18.12
N GLY A 636 1.92 20.74 -18.29
CA GLY A 636 1.99 22.10 -18.82
C GLY A 636 2.84 23.03 -17.95
N ALA A 637 2.71 22.95 -16.63
CA ALA A 637 3.56 23.68 -15.69
C ALA A 637 5.03 23.25 -15.82
N LEU A 638 5.31 21.94 -15.76
CA LEU A 638 6.68 21.41 -15.89
C LEU A 638 7.33 21.80 -17.22
N SER A 639 6.59 21.69 -18.33
CA SER A 639 7.07 22.09 -19.65
C SER A 639 7.30 23.59 -19.77
N THR A 640 6.41 24.40 -19.17
CA THR A 640 6.62 25.86 -19.12
C THR A 640 7.88 26.17 -18.34
N ASP A 641 8.07 25.57 -17.16
CA ASP A 641 9.22 25.81 -16.32
C ASP A 641 10.54 25.37 -16.98
N ALA A 642 10.58 24.15 -17.52
CA ALA A 642 11.76 23.60 -18.20
C ALA A 642 12.14 24.37 -19.46
N ALA A 643 11.16 24.93 -20.17
CA ALA A 643 11.39 25.78 -21.34
C ALA A 643 11.73 27.23 -20.96
N MET A 644 11.91 27.54 -19.67
CA MET A 644 12.09 28.89 -19.17
C MET A 644 10.94 29.80 -19.61
N GLY A 645 9.70 29.33 -19.63
CA GLY A 645 8.55 30.09 -20.12
C GLY A 645 8.02 31.11 -19.12
N SER A 646 7.45 32.21 -19.62
CA SER A 646 6.82 33.23 -18.79
C SER A 646 5.51 32.74 -18.16
N ASP A 647 5.33 33.06 -16.88
CA ASP A 647 4.08 32.85 -16.14
C ASP A 647 3.20 34.10 -16.08
N ALA A 648 3.71 35.25 -16.53
CA ALA A 648 2.94 36.50 -16.64
C ALA A 648 1.61 36.31 -17.35
N PRO A 649 1.54 35.44 -18.37
CA PRO A 649 0.28 35.17 -18.96
C PRO A 649 -0.71 34.58 -17.87
N PHE A 650 -0.32 33.72 -16.92
CA PHE A 650 -1.25 33.02 -15.99
C PHE A 650 -1.81 33.91 -14.88
N HIS A 651 -1.53 35.22 -14.95
CA HIS A 651 -2.03 36.20 -14.00
C HIS A 651 -3.56 36.20 -13.94
N GLU A 652 -4.07 36.22 -12.70
CA GLU A 652 -5.48 36.04 -12.41
C GLU A 652 -6.34 37.12 -13.08
N GLU A 653 -5.88 38.37 -13.12
CA GLU A 653 -6.57 39.50 -13.75
C GLU A 653 -6.91 39.23 -15.23
N ILE A 654 -5.99 38.61 -15.98
CA ILE A 654 -6.18 38.26 -17.40
C ILE A 654 -7.32 37.25 -17.55
N HIS A 655 -7.40 36.29 -16.63
CA HIS A 655 -8.40 35.23 -16.65
C HIS A 655 -9.76 35.71 -16.14
N GLN A 656 -9.77 36.56 -15.11
CA GLN A 656 -10.97 37.20 -14.58
C GLN A 656 -11.66 38.06 -15.65
N LEU A 657 -10.89 38.82 -16.43
CA LEU A 657 -11.43 39.63 -17.53
C LEU A 657 -12.17 38.80 -18.60
N ARG A 658 -11.79 37.52 -18.79
CA ARG A 658 -12.43 36.59 -19.73
C ARG A 658 -13.64 35.86 -19.15
N GLY A 659 -13.79 35.80 -17.83
CA GLY A 659 -14.97 35.30 -17.13
C GLY A 659 -15.22 33.78 -17.15
N HIS A 660 -14.43 32.96 -17.85
CA HIS A 660 -14.67 31.52 -17.91
C HIS A 660 -14.09 30.77 -16.70
N LYS A 661 -14.95 30.21 -15.85
CA LYS A 661 -14.55 29.54 -14.59
C LYS A 661 -13.43 28.51 -14.76
N GLY A 662 -13.56 27.56 -15.69
CA GLY A 662 -12.52 26.54 -15.90
C GLY A 662 -11.18 27.12 -16.36
N GLN A 663 -11.19 28.27 -17.05
CA GLN A 663 -9.96 28.94 -17.49
C GLN A 663 -9.31 29.67 -16.31
N ILE A 664 -10.10 30.30 -15.45
CA ILE A 664 -9.65 30.94 -14.22
C ILE A 664 -9.03 29.89 -13.29
N ASP A 665 -9.71 28.77 -13.09
CA ASP A 665 -9.23 27.69 -12.23
C ASP A 665 -7.93 27.06 -12.78
N ALA A 666 -7.83 26.86 -14.11
CA ALA A 666 -6.61 26.38 -14.76
C ALA A 666 -5.43 27.37 -14.65
N GLY A 667 -5.68 28.67 -14.90
CA GLY A 667 -4.67 29.72 -14.77
C GLY A 667 -4.14 29.81 -13.34
N ARG A 668 -5.04 29.77 -12.34
CA ARG A 668 -4.66 29.71 -10.93
C ARG A 668 -3.81 28.48 -10.62
N ALA A 669 -4.22 27.30 -11.07
CA ALA A 669 -3.49 26.06 -10.85
C ALA A 669 -2.07 26.11 -11.44
N LEU A 670 -1.92 26.56 -12.69
CA LEU A 670 -0.61 26.70 -13.34
C LEU A 670 0.29 27.70 -12.60
N ARG A 671 -0.27 28.83 -12.15
CA ARG A 671 0.47 29.82 -11.34
C ARG A 671 0.95 29.21 -10.01
N THR A 672 0.07 28.52 -9.29
CA THR A 672 0.43 27.84 -8.04
C THR A 672 1.50 26.78 -8.25
N LEU A 673 1.44 26.02 -9.34
CA LEU A 673 2.43 24.97 -9.65
C LEU A 673 3.81 25.54 -10.02
N LEU A 674 3.85 26.72 -10.65
CA LEU A 674 5.10 27.40 -11.05
C LEU A 674 5.70 28.27 -9.94
N GLU A 675 4.98 28.44 -8.83
CA GLU A 675 5.39 29.30 -7.73
C GLU A 675 6.70 28.79 -7.10
N GLY A 676 7.69 29.68 -6.96
CA GLY A 676 8.96 29.36 -6.32
C GLY A 676 9.99 28.64 -7.20
N SER A 677 9.73 28.44 -8.50
CA SER A 677 10.71 27.85 -9.42
C SER A 677 12.01 28.66 -9.50
N ALA A 678 13.15 27.97 -9.37
CA ALA A 678 14.47 28.55 -9.57
C ALA A 678 14.80 28.77 -11.06
N ILE A 679 14.30 27.91 -11.95
CA ILE A 679 14.46 28.05 -13.40
C ILE A 679 13.73 29.30 -13.86
N ARG A 680 12.48 29.51 -13.42
CA ARG A 680 11.75 30.75 -13.67
C ARG A 680 12.52 31.99 -13.24
N ARG A 681 13.03 31.99 -12.00
CA ARG A 681 13.75 33.15 -11.44
C ARG A 681 15.03 33.49 -12.21
N SER A 682 15.70 32.50 -12.82
CA SER A 682 16.99 32.71 -13.47
C SER A 682 16.93 33.56 -14.75
N HIS A 683 15.73 33.82 -15.29
CA HIS A 683 15.55 34.56 -16.56
C HIS A 683 14.47 35.64 -16.48
N LEU A 684 14.14 36.12 -15.28
CA LEU A 684 13.27 37.28 -15.13
C LEU A 684 13.94 38.57 -15.66
N GLU A 685 15.27 38.63 -15.60
CA GLU A 685 16.09 39.75 -16.06
C GLU A 685 17.13 39.25 -17.06
N GLY A 686 17.38 40.01 -18.13
CA GLY A 686 18.42 39.68 -19.13
C GLY A 686 18.07 38.56 -20.10
N ASP A 687 16.81 38.12 -20.16
CA ASP A 687 16.35 37.15 -21.15
C ASP A 687 16.39 37.75 -22.57
N GLN A 688 17.14 37.11 -23.46
CA GLN A 688 17.30 37.55 -24.85
C GLN A 688 16.14 37.11 -25.75
N ARG A 689 15.20 36.30 -25.25
CA ARG A 689 14.02 35.88 -26.01
C ARG A 689 13.01 37.02 -26.11
N VAL A 690 12.58 37.28 -27.34
CA VAL A 690 11.55 38.30 -27.63
C VAL A 690 10.14 37.79 -27.27
N GLN A 691 9.90 36.48 -27.36
CA GLN A 691 8.62 35.85 -27.05
C GLN A 691 8.82 34.36 -26.73
N ASP A 692 7.99 33.82 -25.83
CA ASP A 692 7.88 32.37 -25.61
C ASP A 692 7.39 31.63 -26.86
N PRO A 693 7.79 30.36 -27.06
CA PRO A 693 7.16 29.49 -28.04
C PRO A 693 5.63 29.52 -27.92
N TYR A 694 4.93 29.61 -29.05
CA TYR A 694 3.47 29.77 -29.02
C TYR A 694 2.76 28.62 -28.28
N CYS A 695 3.34 27.41 -28.28
CA CYS A 695 2.82 26.26 -27.55
C CYS A 695 2.84 26.43 -26.02
N THR A 696 3.87 27.07 -25.43
CA THR A 696 3.92 27.36 -23.99
C THR A 696 2.94 28.48 -23.63
N ALA A 697 2.80 29.48 -24.50
CA ALA A 697 1.79 30.53 -24.35
C ALA A 697 0.35 30.01 -24.49
N ALA A 698 0.10 28.97 -25.31
CA ALA A 698 -1.23 28.41 -25.57
C ALA A 698 -1.75 27.44 -24.50
N SER A 699 -0.90 26.98 -23.57
CA SER A 699 -1.23 26.05 -22.45
C SER A 699 -2.46 26.43 -21.60
N ARG A 700 -2.85 27.71 -21.64
CA ARG A 700 -4.04 28.31 -21.01
C ARG A 700 -5.38 27.86 -21.57
N ARG A 701 -5.37 27.38 -22.81
CA ARG A 701 -6.57 27.14 -23.63
C ARG A 701 -6.88 25.64 -23.70
N LEU A 702 -6.88 24.97 -22.55
CA LEU A 702 -7.28 23.56 -22.40
C LEU A 702 -8.75 23.28 -22.80
N THR A 703 -9.48 24.27 -23.31
CA THR A 703 -10.85 24.16 -23.83
C THR A 703 -10.96 24.06 -25.36
N VAL A 704 -9.86 23.98 -26.12
CA VAL A 704 -9.90 23.69 -27.57
C VAL A 704 -8.86 22.61 -27.92
N PRO A 705 -9.23 21.54 -28.64
CA PRO A 705 -8.32 20.44 -28.96
C PRO A 705 -7.32 20.88 -30.03
N VAL A 706 -6.30 21.65 -29.67
CA VAL A 706 -5.20 22.02 -30.58
C VAL A 706 -3.88 22.05 -29.81
N SER A 707 -3.38 20.89 -29.40
CA SER A 707 -1.94 20.72 -29.05
C SER A 707 -1.55 19.25 -28.87
N ILE A 708 -1.89 18.40 -29.84
CA ILE A 708 -1.26 17.07 -30.02
C ILE A 708 -0.52 16.97 -31.38
N PHE A 709 -0.66 17.94 -32.27
CA PHE A 709 0.10 17.99 -33.53
C PHE A 709 1.19 19.06 -33.45
N CYS A 710 2.37 18.71 -32.94
CA CYS A 710 3.66 19.28 -33.36
C CYS A 710 4.84 18.53 -32.69
N ALA A 711 4.86 17.21 -32.84
CA ALA A 711 6.09 16.43 -32.77
C ALA A 711 6.55 16.15 -34.21
N ARG A 712 7.07 17.18 -34.90
CA ARG A 712 7.95 17.01 -36.07
C ARG A 712 9.09 18.01 -35.94
N PRO A 713 10.36 17.57 -36.01
CA PRO A 713 11.50 18.47 -35.92
C PRO A 713 11.66 19.18 -37.27
N HIS A 714 11.23 20.43 -37.37
CA HIS A 714 11.68 21.29 -38.47
C HIS A 714 13.05 21.85 -38.14
N ALA A 715 14.07 21.10 -38.56
CA ALA A 715 15.40 21.63 -38.82
C ALA A 715 15.30 22.71 -39.90
N HIS A 716 15.60 23.96 -39.54
CA HIS A 716 16.21 24.96 -40.42
C HIS A 716 16.75 26.10 -39.57
N TRP A 717 17.97 25.90 -39.06
CA TRP A 717 18.82 27.00 -38.63
C TRP A 717 19.22 27.82 -39.86
N LYS A 718 18.82 29.09 -39.87
CA LYS A 718 19.46 30.10 -40.74
C LYS A 718 20.81 30.43 -40.11
N SER A 719 21.88 29.90 -40.70
CA SER A 719 23.23 30.41 -40.48
C SER A 719 23.32 31.84 -41.04
N LYS A 720 23.64 32.81 -40.18
CA LYS A 720 24.31 34.03 -40.62
C LYS A 720 25.81 33.74 -40.65
N PRO A 721 26.53 34.05 -41.72
CA PRO A 721 27.99 33.99 -41.73
C PRO A 721 28.54 35.30 -41.14
N MET A 722 29.67 35.21 -40.44
CA MET A 722 30.74 36.21 -40.30
C MET A 722 31.67 35.82 -39.15
N PRO A 723 32.93 36.27 -39.15
CA PRO A 723 34.00 36.10 -40.13
C PRO A 723 34.96 34.97 -39.73
#